data_AF-A0A518D397-F1
#
_entry.id   AF-A0A518D397-F1
#
_cell.length_a   1.000
_cell.length_b   1.000
_cell.length_c   1.000
_cell.angle_alpha   90.00
_cell.angle_beta   90.00
_cell.angle_gamma   90.00
#
_symmetry.space_group_name_H-M   'P 1'
#
loop_
_entity.id
_entity.type
_entity.pdbx_description
1 polymer ?
#
loop_
_entity_poly.entity_id
_entity_poly.type
_entity_poly.pdbx_seq_one_letter_code
_entity_poly.pdbx_strand_id
1 'polypeptide(L)'
;MTKGHVRVQREIAGKTVILETGLVAKQSAGSVMATIGETIVLANVNTGPARDDIDFFPLTVDYREKTEAAGKIPGGFFKREARPTTKETLTMRLIDRSIRPMFPDGFRQECQVFTQVISYDGVNAGDTLAMIAAFAAIHISPIPFNRAMGATRIGMFDGEQVAFPDASKVRLESDLDLVVAGHADAIAMVEASANQLPEADMIDALELAHDTIKQICELVDELRSKAGKEKFAFVAPAVDTELKEKVDAYADQVRAAQFTEGKFERYAAVGEVKKACVAALTAGIEDAAVAKSKTKEIKELFSELTSRMERETILEGRRVDGRSHTDIREITIIPNFIPRQHGSVLFTRGETQAIVSTTLGTRDDEQIIDGIDEEYRKNFYLHYNFPPYSVGETRRFMGPGRREIGHGMLAERSLQPVLPSKEAFPYTMRIVSDITESNGSSSMASVCGGCLSLMLAGVPVSQPIAGIAMGLVQEGDRTAILSDILGSEDHSGDMDFKVSGSGLGLTALQMDIKIKGVTRDLLVAALDQAREGRIHILKKMLEVVPRPNPEVSLWAPKMESLNIPQERIGFLIGPGGRNIKGIEADYGVRVAVTEEGRVTIAGIDRKKLAMAFRHVQGMCEAPEIGGRYTGTVRGVKDFGAFIEILPGTEGMCHISELADGYVDKVTDVVNVGDEVEVVVINVDDRGKIKLSIKQAAGAPEEETEEAVN
;
A
#
# COMPACT_ATOMS: atom_id res chain seq x y z
N MET A 1 28.09 17.04 32.62
CA MET A 1 27.41 15.75 32.39
C MET A 1 26.35 15.58 33.44
N THR A 2 25.09 15.43 33.05
CA THR A 2 23.97 15.13 33.94
C THR A 2 24.19 13.74 34.55
N LYS A 3 24.07 13.61 35.88
CA LYS A 3 24.23 12.32 36.57
C LYS A 3 23.26 11.28 35.99
N GLY A 4 23.77 10.16 35.51
CA GLY A 4 22.99 9.05 34.94
C GLY A 4 22.73 9.09 33.43
N HIS A 5 23.28 10.06 32.69
CA HIS A 5 23.25 10.06 31.22
C HIS A 5 24.29 9.09 30.66
N VAL A 6 23.84 8.15 29.82
CA VAL A 6 24.69 7.19 29.11
C VAL A 6 24.43 7.32 27.62
N ARG A 7 25.53 7.31 26.85
CA ARG A 7 25.55 7.41 25.39
C ARG A 7 26.49 6.36 24.83
N VAL A 8 26.03 5.58 23.87
CA VAL A 8 26.84 4.65 23.07
C VAL A 8 26.66 4.99 21.60
N GLN A 9 27.71 4.77 20.79
CA GLN A 9 27.64 5.03 19.35
C GLN A 9 28.52 4.05 18.59
N ARG A 10 28.14 3.75 17.34
CA ARG A 10 28.91 2.89 16.45
C ARG A 10 28.68 3.29 15.00
N GLU A 11 29.71 3.13 14.18
CA GLU A 11 29.58 3.22 12.73
C GLU A 11 29.07 1.88 12.19
N ILE A 12 27.90 1.90 11.54
CA ILE A 12 27.21 0.73 11.00
C ILE A 12 26.74 1.09 9.59
N ALA A 13 27.19 0.32 8.59
CA ALA A 13 26.89 0.56 7.18
C ALA A 13 27.15 2.03 6.73
N GLY A 14 28.29 2.59 7.15
CA GLY A 14 28.68 3.96 6.80
C GLY A 14 27.90 5.07 7.51
N LYS A 15 27.02 4.73 8.46
CA LYS A 15 26.27 5.70 9.27
C LYS A 15 26.60 5.57 10.75
N THR A 16 26.72 6.69 11.45
CA THR A 16 26.90 6.68 12.91
C THR A 16 25.54 6.53 13.58
N VAL A 17 25.32 5.37 14.21
CA VAL A 17 24.13 5.09 15.03
C VAL A 17 24.45 5.41 16.48
N ILE A 18 23.64 6.26 17.11
CA ILE A 18 23.82 6.72 18.49
C ILE A 18 22.60 6.30 19.30
N LEU A 19 22.81 5.74 20.49
CA LEU A 19 21.76 5.45 21.47
C LEU A 19 22.08 6.13 22.81
N GLU A 20 21.10 6.86 23.35
CA GLU A 20 21.24 7.65 24.58
C GLU A 20 20.10 7.37 25.56
N THR A 21 20.41 7.34 26.86
CA THR A 21 19.41 7.19 27.94
C THR A 21 19.78 8.00 29.19
N GLY A 22 18.81 8.20 30.08
CA GLY A 22 19.00 8.88 31.37
C GLY A 22 18.89 10.42 31.32
N LEU A 23 18.72 11.00 30.14
CA LEU A 23 18.47 12.44 29.96
C LEU A 23 16.97 12.78 29.93
N VAL A 24 16.19 12.10 29.08
CA VAL A 24 14.77 12.36 28.81
C VAL A 24 13.88 11.25 29.39
N ALA A 25 12.64 11.58 29.74
CA ALA A 25 11.59 10.64 30.16
C ALA A 25 12.01 9.62 31.24
N LYS A 26 12.73 10.10 32.27
CA LYS A 26 13.31 9.28 33.35
C LYS A 26 12.30 8.50 34.21
N GLN A 27 11.02 8.84 34.10
CA GLN A 27 9.93 8.13 34.78
C GLN A 27 9.52 6.84 34.05
N SER A 28 9.89 6.67 32.77
CA SER A 28 9.57 5.47 32.02
C SER A 28 10.33 4.26 32.55
N ALA A 29 9.75 3.07 32.39
CA ALA A 29 10.43 1.82 32.73
C ALA A 29 11.72 1.67 31.90
N GLY A 30 11.67 2.02 30.62
CA GLY A 30 12.85 2.25 29.76
C GLY A 30 12.64 3.45 28.85
N SER A 31 13.70 4.20 28.55
CA SER A 31 13.67 5.34 27.62
C SER A 31 14.97 5.44 26.85
N VAL A 32 14.90 5.53 25.52
CA VAL A 32 16.07 5.66 24.65
C VAL A 32 15.80 6.72 23.59
N MET A 33 16.76 7.62 23.39
CA MET A 33 16.85 8.45 22.19
C MET A 33 17.82 7.80 21.23
N ALA A 34 17.38 7.54 20.01
CA ALA A 34 18.22 7.03 18.94
C ALA A 34 18.42 8.10 17.87
N THR A 35 19.64 8.19 17.32
CA THR A 35 20.01 9.19 16.33
C THR A 35 20.83 8.57 15.20
N ILE A 36 20.49 8.93 13.96
CA ILE A 36 21.29 8.74 12.75
C ILE A 36 21.23 10.04 11.96
N GLY A 37 22.38 10.63 11.65
CA GLY A 37 22.42 11.97 11.06
C GLY A 37 21.83 13.00 12.01
N GLU A 38 20.83 13.76 11.54
CA GLU A 38 20.03 14.67 12.39
C GLU A 38 18.61 14.12 12.64
N THR A 39 18.27 12.94 12.12
CA THR A 39 17.03 12.27 12.47
C THR A 39 17.12 11.67 13.88
N ILE A 40 16.18 12.04 14.75
CA ILE A 40 16.14 11.63 16.15
C ILE A 40 14.77 11.04 16.49
N VAL A 41 14.77 9.87 17.11
CA VAL A 41 13.56 9.21 17.62
C VAL A 41 13.68 8.99 19.12
N LEU A 42 12.62 9.32 19.85
CA LEU A 42 12.47 9.00 21.27
C LEU A 42 11.55 7.79 21.43
N ALA A 43 12.03 6.76 22.13
CA ALA A 43 11.25 5.59 22.53
C ALA A 43 11.09 5.53 24.04
N ASN A 44 9.89 5.22 24.51
CA ASN A 44 9.54 5.02 25.92
C ASN A 44 8.76 3.73 26.09
N VAL A 45 9.07 2.99 27.15
CA VAL A 45 8.44 1.70 27.45
C VAL A 45 8.00 1.69 28.90
N ASN A 46 6.76 1.25 29.13
CA ASN A 46 6.16 1.13 30.45
C ASN A 46 5.43 -0.21 30.61
N THR A 47 5.31 -0.66 31.87
CA THR A 47 4.56 -1.86 32.23
C THR A 47 3.53 -1.56 33.33
N GLY A 48 2.42 -2.28 33.32
CA GLY A 48 1.34 -2.23 34.32
C GLY A 48 0.99 -3.62 34.84
N PRO A 49 0.12 -3.73 35.86
CA PRO A 49 -0.30 -5.02 36.39
C PRO A 49 -1.03 -5.86 35.33
N ALA A 50 -0.99 -7.18 35.49
CA ALA A 50 -1.78 -8.08 34.66
C ALA A 50 -3.27 -7.90 34.90
N ARG A 51 -4.08 -8.22 33.89
CA ARG A 51 -5.53 -8.09 33.90
C ARG A 51 -6.20 -9.45 33.84
N ASP A 52 -7.05 -9.73 34.81
CA ASP A 52 -7.75 -11.03 34.92
C ASP A 52 -8.90 -11.18 33.90
N ASP A 53 -9.36 -10.07 33.34
CA ASP A 53 -10.48 -10.01 32.38
C ASP A 53 -10.09 -10.30 30.93
N ILE A 54 -8.79 -10.47 30.65
CA ILE A 54 -8.26 -10.75 29.32
C ILE A 54 -7.49 -12.08 29.29
N ASP A 55 -7.46 -12.72 28.13
CA ASP A 55 -6.81 -14.01 27.88
C ASP A 55 -5.58 -13.90 26.96
N PHE A 56 -5.24 -12.70 26.50
CA PHE A 56 -4.10 -12.39 25.64
C PHE A 56 -3.06 -11.49 26.32
N PHE A 57 -1.88 -11.37 25.73
CA PHE A 57 -0.84 -10.43 26.17
C PHE A 57 -1.15 -8.98 25.70
N PRO A 58 -1.49 -8.05 26.61
CA PRO A 58 -1.83 -6.66 26.29
C PRO A 58 -0.59 -5.80 25.95
N LEU A 59 0.04 -6.09 24.81
CA LEU A 59 1.07 -5.23 24.22
C LEU A 59 0.43 -4.19 23.30
N THR A 60 0.69 -2.91 23.57
CA THR A 60 0.31 -1.79 22.72
C THR A 60 1.55 -1.05 22.24
N VAL A 61 1.63 -0.87 20.92
CA VAL A 61 2.68 -0.08 20.29
C VAL A 61 2.09 1.17 19.65
N ASP A 62 2.68 2.32 19.91
CA ASP A 62 2.40 3.59 19.24
C ASP A 62 3.68 4.17 18.62
N TYR A 63 3.54 4.70 17.41
CA TYR A 63 4.57 5.44 16.70
C TYR A 63 3.94 6.71 16.14
N ARG A 64 4.56 7.86 16.41
CA ARG A 64 4.07 9.17 15.95
C ARG A 64 5.12 9.94 15.17
N GLU A 65 4.71 10.48 14.03
CA GLU A 65 5.45 11.48 13.27
C GLU A 65 4.88 12.85 13.58
N LYS A 66 5.70 13.67 14.21
CA LYS A 66 5.37 15.05 14.56
C LYS A 66 5.81 15.96 13.43
N THR A 67 4.91 16.76 12.86
CA THR A 67 5.29 17.58 11.69
C THR A 67 6.31 18.64 12.07
N GLU A 68 6.35 19.06 13.35
CA GLU A 68 7.40 19.94 13.87
C GLU A 68 8.80 19.30 13.82
N ALA A 69 8.91 17.97 13.75
CA ALA A 69 10.20 17.28 13.56
C ALA A 69 10.86 17.66 12.22
N ALA A 70 10.04 18.04 11.23
CA ALA A 70 10.48 18.55 9.93
C ALA A 70 10.25 20.07 9.79
N GLY A 71 9.96 20.78 10.89
CA GLY A 71 9.67 22.22 10.87
C GLY A 71 8.36 22.61 10.18
N LYS A 72 7.40 21.68 10.04
CA LYS A 72 6.13 21.89 9.34
C LYS A 72 4.95 22.07 10.31
N ILE A 73 3.95 22.86 9.90
CA ILE A 73 2.64 22.93 10.55
C ILE A 73 1.69 22.00 9.77
N PRO A 74 0.88 21.13 10.43
CA PRO A 74 0.00 20.19 9.73
C PRO A 74 -0.96 20.87 8.76
N GLY A 75 -1.19 20.29 7.57
CA GLY A 75 -2.04 20.87 6.53
C GLY A 75 -3.54 20.92 6.92
N GLY A 76 -4.00 20.00 7.76
CA GLY A 76 -5.41 19.86 8.15
C GLY A 76 -6.04 21.10 8.81
N PHE A 77 -7.38 21.15 8.84
CA PHE A 77 -8.15 22.31 9.35
C PHE A 77 -7.75 22.75 10.77
N PHE A 78 -7.50 21.78 11.66
CA PHE A 78 -7.15 22.04 13.07
C PHE A 78 -5.68 22.39 13.31
N LYS A 79 -4.81 22.28 12.29
CA LYS A 79 -3.36 22.52 12.42
C LYS A 79 -2.71 21.70 13.55
N ARG A 80 -3.18 20.46 13.72
CA ARG A 80 -2.73 19.49 14.73
C ARG A 80 -2.83 18.07 14.18
N GLU A 81 -1.86 17.21 14.48
CA GLU A 81 -1.96 15.80 14.12
C GLU A 81 -3.08 15.13 14.90
N ALA A 82 -3.99 14.45 14.18
CA ALA A 82 -5.15 13.78 14.75
C ALA A 82 -4.93 12.26 14.75
N ARG A 83 -5.74 11.54 13.95
CA ARG A 83 -5.62 10.09 13.80
C ARG A 83 -4.25 9.70 13.22
N PRO A 84 -3.72 8.52 13.59
CA PRO A 84 -2.51 8.01 12.97
C PRO A 84 -2.64 7.92 11.45
N THR A 85 -1.57 8.27 10.74
CA THR A 85 -1.45 8.08 9.29
C THR A 85 -1.27 6.58 8.96
N THR A 86 -1.35 6.25 7.67
CA THR A 86 -1.04 4.90 7.19
C THR A 86 0.40 4.52 7.52
N LYS A 87 1.38 5.42 7.27
CA LYS A 87 2.78 5.21 7.63
C LYS A 87 2.94 4.96 9.13
N GLU A 88 2.31 5.80 9.96
CA GLU A 88 2.38 5.64 11.42
C GLU A 88 1.83 4.29 11.88
N THR A 89 0.68 3.88 11.33
CA THR A 89 0.03 2.60 11.65
C THR A 89 0.86 1.40 11.21
N LEU A 90 1.52 1.48 10.05
CA LEU A 90 2.38 0.42 9.54
C LEU A 90 3.64 0.27 10.40
N THR A 91 4.28 1.36 10.79
CA THR A 91 5.44 1.34 11.69
C THR A 91 5.09 0.73 13.04
N MET A 92 3.91 1.05 13.60
CA MET A 92 3.41 0.39 14.81
C MET A 92 3.33 -1.13 14.64
N ARG A 93 2.86 -1.61 13.48
CA ARG A 93 2.79 -3.05 13.18
C ARG A 93 4.17 -3.68 13.00
N LEU A 94 5.11 -3.00 12.35
CA LEU A 94 6.48 -3.51 12.19
C LEU A 94 7.15 -3.71 13.55
N ILE A 95 7.04 -2.73 14.44
CA ILE A 95 7.55 -2.84 15.82
C ILE A 95 6.83 -3.97 16.57
N ASP A 96 5.49 -4.00 16.57
CA ASP A 96 4.70 -5.01 17.30
C ASP A 96 5.03 -6.45 16.87
N ARG A 97 5.04 -6.71 15.55
CA ARG A 97 5.37 -8.02 14.96
C ARG A 97 6.76 -8.49 15.38
N SER A 98 7.72 -7.56 15.45
CA SER A 98 9.11 -7.87 15.81
C SER A 98 9.26 -8.24 17.29
N ILE A 99 8.60 -7.51 18.20
CA ILE A 99 8.85 -7.66 19.64
C ILE A 99 7.91 -8.64 20.34
N ARG A 100 6.69 -8.86 19.82
CA ARG A 100 5.68 -9.70 20.47
C ARG A 100 6.16 -11.13 20.79
N PRO A 101 6.83 -11.87 19.87
CA PRO A 101 7.33 -13.22 20.17
C PRO A 101 8.56 -13.23 21.11
N MET A 102 9.11 -12.07 21.45
CA MET A 102 10.32 -11.94 22.26
C MET A 102 10.06 -11.78 23.76
N PHE A 103 8.78 -11.68 24.15
CA PHE A 103 8.36 -11.76 25.54
C PHE A 103 8.23 -13.23 25.96
N PRO A 104 8.49 -13.57 27.24
CA PRO A 104 8.30 -14.93 27.73
C PRO A 104 6.86 -15.42 27.59
N ASP A 105 6.69 -16.72 27.32
CA ASP A 105 5.37 -17.34 27.25
C ASP A 105 4.59 -17.15 28.57
N GLY A 106 3.30 -16.85 28.45
CA GLY A 106 2.44 -16.56 29.60
C GLY A 106 2.61 -15.16 30.22
N PHE A 107 3.47 -14.30 29.66
CA PHE A 107 3.59 -12.91 30.13
C PHE A 107 2.31 -12.11 29.82
N ARG A 108 1.61 -11.65 30.86
CA ARG A 108 0.28 -11.00 30.77
C ARG A 108 0.21 -9.59 31.39
N GLN A 109 1.34 -8.99 31.77
CA GLN A 109 1.35 -7.59 32.22
C GLN A 109 1.06 -6.64 31.06
N GLU A 110 0.36 -5.54 31.33
CA GLU A 110 0.18 -4.46 30.35
C GLU A 110 1.54 -3.90 29.94
N CYS A 111 1.83 -3.86 28.64
CA CYS A 111 3.07 -3.30 28.11
C CYS A 111 2.75 -2.25 27.06
N GLN A 112 3.28 -1.04 27.24
CA GLN A 112 3.13 0.04 26.27
C GLN A 112 4.50 0.47 25.75
N VAL A 113 4.64 0.49 24.42
CA VAL A 113 5.80 1.01 23.71
C VAL A 113 5.35 2.24 22.93
N PHE A 114 5.92 3.40 23.23
CA PHE A 114 5.61 4.65 22.56
C PHE A 114 6.86 5.22 21.91
N THR A 115 6.81 5.44 20.60
CA THR A 115 7.90 6.00 19.81
C THR A 115 7.44 7.28 19.11
N GLN A 116 8.32 8.27 19.03
CA GLN A 116 8.04 9.50 18.30
C GLN A 116 9.28 10.05 17.60
N VAL A 117 9.13 10.45 16.34
CA VAL A 117 10.15 11.21 15.62
C VAL A 117 10.12 12.64 16.16
N ILE A 118 11.26 13.13 16.65
CA ILE A 118 11.39 14.48 17.20
C ILE A 118 12.23 15.42 16.34
N SER A 119 13.05 14.87 15.46
CA SER A 119 13.79 15.60 14.43
C SER A 119 13.93 14.70 13.21
N TYR A 120 13.80 15.29 12.02
CA TYR A 120 13.91 14.59 10.74
C TYR A 120 14.76 15.39 9.77
N ASP A 121 15.76 14.74 9.17
CA ASP A 121 16.76 15.37 8.31
C ASP A 121 16.50 15.23 6.80
N GLY A 122 15.38 14.61 6.43
CA GLY A 122 15.00 14.38 5.03
C GLY A 122 15.72 13.20 4.35
N VAL A 123 16.63 12.51 5.06
CA VAL A 123 17.49 11.46 4.49
C VAL A 123 17.32 10.13 5.24
N ASN A 124 17.27 10.16 6.57
CA ASN A 124 17.30 8.96 7.40
C ASN A 124 15.88 8.53 7.83
N ALA A 125 15.54 7.27 7.59
CA ALA A 125 14.20 6.78 7.83
C ALA A 125 13.84 6.73 9.33
N GLY A 126 12.78 7.45 9.72
CA GLY A 126 12.29 7.47 11.10
C GLY A 126 11.70 6.13 11.58
N ASP A 127 11.18 5.30 10.67
CA ASP A 127 10.54 4.01 11.01
C ASP A 127 11.53 2.98 11.55
N THR A 128 12.63 2.76 10.84
CA THR A 128 13.69 1.79 11.21
C THR A 128 14.42 2.27 12.46
N LEU A 129 14.68 3.58 12.57
CA LEU A 129 15.26 4.16 13.77
C LEU A 129 14.33 4.03 14.98
N ALA A 130 13.02 4.15 14.80
CA ALA A 130 12.04 3.90 15.85
C ALA A 130 12.01 2.45 16.32
N MET A 131 12.18 1.50 15.41
CA MET A 131 12.33 0.08 15.77
C MET A 131 13.57 -0.11 16.66
N ILE A 132 14.74 0.39 16.25
CA ILE A 132 15.98 0.31 17.04
C ILE A 132 15.80 0.97 18.42
N ALA A 133 15.21 2.16 18.48
CA ALA A 133 14.95 2.88 19.72
C ALA A 133 14.00 2.10 20.65
N ALA A 134 12.92 1.53 20.10
CA ALA A 134 11.97 0.71 20.85
C ALA A 134 12.64 -0.53 21.42
N PHE A 135 13.41 -1.26 20.60
CA PHE A 135 14.10 -2.48 21.01
C PHE A 135 15.09 -2.19 22.14
N ALA A 136 15.89 -1.13 21.99
CA ALA A 136 16.82 -0.67 23.01
C ALA A 136 16.09 -0.27 24.31
N ALA A 137 14.99 0.49 24.22
CA ALA A 137 14.22 0.94 25.37
C ALA A 137 13.60 -0.24 26.15
N ILE A 138 13.06 -1.26 25.47
CA ILE A 138 12.56 -2.48 26.11
C ILE A 138 13.73 -3.22 26.77
N HIS A 139 14.85 -3.34 26.05
CA HIS A 139 16.01 -4.12 26.48
C HIS A 139 16.66 -3.55 27.75
N ILE A 140 16.75 -2.22 27.92
CA ILE A 140 17.26 -1.57 29.14
C ILE A 140 16.23 -1.48 30.28
N SER A 141 14.94 -1.71 29.99
CA SER A 141 13.86 -1.68 30.99
C SER A 141 13.94 -2.89 31.94
N PRO A 142 13.19 -2.91 33.06
CA PRO A 142 13.11 -4.11 33.91
C PRO A 142 12.21 -5.22 33.34
N ILE A 143 11.56 -4.99 32.19
CA ILE A 143 10.59 -5.94 31.60
C ILE A 143 11.35 -7.15 31.01
N PRO A 144 10.91 -8.39 31.33
CA PRO A 144 11.45 -9.62 30.72
C PRO A 144 11.39 -9.55 29.20
N PHE A 145 12.57 -9.71 28.58
CA PHE A 145 12.74 -9.65 27.14
C PHE A 145 13.93 -10.52 26.77
N ASN A 146 13.74 -11.44 25.83
CA ASN A 146 14.63 -12.59 25.70
C ASN A 146 16.07 -12.24 25.27
N ARG A 147 16.27 -11.19 24.46
CA ARG A 147 17.59 -10.80 23.92
C ARG A 147 17.55 -9.40 23.29
N ALA A 148 18.71 -8.88 22.91
CA ALA A 148 18.78 -7.66 22.11
C ALA A 148 18.23 -7.91 20.69
N MET A 149 17.69 -6.87 20.08
CA MET A 149 17.19 -6.88 18.71
C MET A 149 17.70 -5.67 17.95
N GLY A 150 17.77 -5.81 16.63
CA GLY A 150 18.07 -4.74 15.68
C GLY A 150 17.09 -4.73 14.52
N ALA A 151 17.09 -3.62 13.77
CA ALA A 151 16.35 -3.50 12.53
C ALA A 151 17.16 -2.69 11.51
N THR A 152 16.98 -2.99 10.23
CA THR A 152 17.56 -2.22 9.13
C THR A 152 16.61 -2.15 7.94
N ARG A 153 16.86 -1.21 7.04
CA ARG A 153 16.27 -1.14 5.71
C ARG A 153 17.37 -1.38 4.68
N ILE A 154 17.09 -2.20 3.67
CA ILE A 154 17.94 -2.44 2.52
C ILE A 154 17.27 -1.85 1.28
N GLY A 155 18.05 -1.07 0.52
CA GLY A 155 17.72 -0.61 -0.82
C GLY A 155 18.56 -1.34 -1.87
N MET A 156 18.13 -1.32 -3.13
CA MET A 156 18.92 -1.79 -4.26
C MET A 156 18.93 -0.73 -5.36
N PHE A 157 20.11 -0.21 -5.68
CA PHE A 157 20.31 0.84 -6.68
C PHE A 157 21.34 0.37 -7.69
N ASP A 158 21.01 0.40 -8.98
CA ASP A 158 21.89 -0.08 -10.05
C ASP A 158 22.45 -1.51 -9.81
N GLY A 159 21.65 -2.37 -9.18
CA GLY A 159 22.02 -3.74 -8.79
C GLY A 159 22.85 -3.86 -7.51
N GLU A 160 23.21 -2.76 -6.84
CA GLU A 160 23.97 -2.76 -5.59
C GLU A 160 23.04 -2.65 -4.37
N GLN A 161 23.23 -3.55 -3.40
CA GLN A 161 22.47 -3.55 -2.15
C GLN A 161 23.08 -2.58 -1.13
N VAL A 162 22.25 -1.72 -0.54
CA VAL A 162 22.68 -0.69 0.41
C VAL A 162 21.88 -0.79 1.69
N ALA A 163 22.56 -1.03 2.81
CA ALA A 163 21.97 -0.97 4.15
C ALA A 163 21.88 0.48 4.66
N PHE A 164 20.79 0.80 5.36
CA PHE A 164 20.41 2.17 5.70
C PHE A 164 20.50 3.14 4.51
N PRO A 165 19.77 2.88 3.41
CA PRO A 165 19.79 3.77 2.25
C PRO A 165 19.21 5.16 2.60
N ASP A 166 19.37 6.11 1.68
CA ASP A 166 18.65 7.38 1.71
C ASP A 166 17.15 7.11 1.50
N ALA A 167 16.35 7.37 2.53
CA ALA A 167 14.92 7.09 2.54
C ALA A 167 14.16 7.85 1.45
N SER A 168 14.63 9.04 1.07
CA SER A 168 14.03 9.85 0.00
C SER A 168 14.21 9.20 -1.37
N LYS A 169 15.33 8.49 -1.57
CA LYS A 169 15.66 7.82 -2.84
C LYS A 169 15.03 6.45 -2.97
N VAL A 170 14.85 5.71 -1.86
CA VAL A 170 14.27 4.35 -1.90
C VAL A 170 12.95 4.32 -2.65
N ARG A 171 12.08 5.31 -2.43
CA ARG A 171 10.76 5.35 -3.06
C ARG A 171 10.80 5.59 -4.58
N LEU A 172 11.82 6.28 -5.08
CA LEU A 172 11.88 6.79 -6.45
C LEU A 172 12.81 5.99 -7.35
N GLU A 173 13.91 5.48 -6.78
CA GLU A 173 15.05 4.96 -7.53
C GLU A 173 15.39 3.50 -7.19
N SER A 174 14.86 2.96 -6.09
CA SER A 174 15.28 1.62 -5.62
C SER A 174 14.42 0.50 -6.18
N ASP A 175 15.07 -0.56 -6.64
CA ASP A 175 14.42 -1.82 -7.04
C ASP A 175 14.00 -2.68 -5.83
N LEU A 176 14.43 -2.32 -4.62
CA LEU A 176 14.10 -3.02 -3.38
C LEU A 176 13.84 -2.02 -2.24
N ASP A 177 12.76 -2.20 -1.49
CA ASP A 177 12.54 -1.59 -0.18
C ASP A 177 12.27 -2.72 0.81
N LEU A 178 13.31 -3.17 1.49
CA LEU A 178 13.29 -4.32 2.41
C LEU A 178 13.54 -3.84 3.84
N VAL A 179 12.55 -3.96 4.72
CA VAL A 179 12.70 -3.74 6.16
C VAL A 179 12.80 -5.09 6.87
N VAL A 180 13.84 -5.26 7.69
CA VAL A 180 14.09 -6.50 8.43
C VAL A 180 14.34 -6.18 9.88
N ALA A 181 13.80 -7.00 10.77
CA ALA A 181 14.15 -7.02 12.19
C ALA A 181 14.50 -8.43 12.65
N GLY A 182 15.37 -8.50 13.65
CA GLY A 182 15.85 -9.77 14.18
C GLY A 182 16.74 -9.59 15.40
N HIS A 183 17.35 -10.70 15.80
CA HIS A 183 18.38 -10.77 16.82
C HIS A 183 19.66 -11.37 16.25
N ALA A 184 20.71 -11.46 17.06
CA ALA A 184 22.04 -11.91 16.61
C ALA A 184 22.00 -13.27 15.87
N ASP A 185 21.15 -14.19 16.31
CA ASP A 185 21.07 -15.54 15.73
C ASP A 185 20.12 -15.67 14.55
N ALA A 186 19.08 -14.81 14.42
CA ALA A 186 18.08 -14.98 13.39
C ALA A 186 17.24 -13.73 13.06
N ILE A 187 16.64 -13.77 11.87
CA ILE A 187 15.59 -12.85 11.43
C ILE A 187 14.28 -13.20 12.14
N ALA A 188 13.54 -12.18 12.57
CA ALA A 188 12.24 -12.33 13.23
C ALA A 188 11.08 -11.81 12.36
N MET A 189 11.32 -10.73 11.59
CA MET A 189 10.27 -10.07 10.80
C MET A 189 10.86 -9.51 9.51
N VAL A 190 10.14 -9.70 8.41
CA VAL A 190 10.45 -9.16 7.08
C VAL A 190 9.23 -8.45 6.51
N GLU A 191 9.47 -7.30 5.89
CA GLU A 191 8.50 -6.56 5.07
C GLU A 191 9.22 -5.95 3.86
N ALA A 192 8.89 -6.41 2.66
CA ALA A 192 9.57 -6.00 1.43
C ALA A 192 8.61 -5.60 0.33
N SER A 193 9.02 -4.61 -0.47
CA SER A 193 8.50 -4.28 -1.80
C SER A 193 9.66 -4.36 -2.78
N ALA A 194 9.45 -4.92 -3.97
CA ALA A 194 10.52 -5.13 -4.94
C ALA A 194 10.05 -4.93 -6.38
N ASN A 195 10.94 -4.53 -7.28
CA ASN A 195 10.68 -4.38 -8.69
C ASN A 195 10.94 -5.68 -9.46
N GLN A 196 10.11 -6.70 -9.21
CA GLN A 196 10.22 -8.03 -9.84
C GLN A 196 11.60 -8.68 -9.63
N LEU A 197 12.14 -8.58 -8.40
CA LEU A 197 13.48 -9.05 -8.04
C LEU A 197 13.55 -10.59 -7.97
N PRO A 198 14.59 -11.24 -8.51
CA PRO A 198 14.81 -12.67 -8.34
C PRO A 198 14.86 -13.13 -6.87
N GLU A 199 14.44 -14.36 -6.60
CA GLU A 199 14.46 -14.92 -5.24
C GLU A 199 15.89 -14.96 -4.63
N ALA A 200 16.92 -15.18 -5.45
CA ALA A 200 18.32 -15.22 -5.00
C ALA A 200 18.78 -13.86 -4.46
N ASP A 201 18.52 -12.77 -5.19
CA ASP A 201 18.91 -11.42 -4.76
C ASP A 201 18.18 -10.99 -3.49
N MET A 202 16.93 -11.44 -3.31
CA MET A 202 16.17 -11.24 -2.07
C MET A 202 16.83 -11.97 -0.89
N ILE A 203 17.33 -13.20 -1.08
CA ILE A 203 18.07 -13.93 -0.05
C ILE A 203 19.35 -13.20 0.33
N ASP A 204 20.13 -12.75 -0.65
CA ASP A 204 21.37 -12.00 -0.39
C ASP A 204 21.08 -10.69 0.38
N ALA A 205 19.98 -10.00 0.06
CA ALA A 205 19.54 -8.82 0.79
C ALA A 205 19.13 -9.12 2.24
N LEU A 206 18.52 -10.28 2.51
CA LEU A 206 18.21 -10.73 3.88
C LEU A 206 19.49 -11.04 4.67
N GLU A 207 20.53 -11.58 4.03
CA GLU A 207 21.82 -11.83 4.67
C GLU A 207 22.53 -10.52 5.06
N LEU A 208 22.61 -9.56 4.14
CA LEU A 208 23.13 -8.22 4.42
C LEU A 208 22.37 -7.54 5.57
N ALA A 209 21.03 -7.70 5.58
CA ALA A 209 20.21 -7.17 6.64
C ALA A 209 20.52 -7.81 7.99
N HIS A 210 20.68 -9.14 8.05
CA HIS A 210 21.00 -9.85 9.28
C HIS A 210 22.38 -9.46 9.83
N ASP A 211 23.38 -9.31 8.98
CA ASP A 211 24.72 -8.87 9.39
C ASP A 211 24.73 -7.44 9.94
N THR A 212 23.91 -6.56 9.37
CA THR A 212 23.69 -5.21 9.92
C THR A 212 22.98 -5.28 11.28
N ILE A 213 21.97 -6.14 11.41
CA ILE A 213 21.21 -6.34 12.65
C ILE A 213 22.10 -6.84 13.80
N LYS A 214 23.06 -7.74 13.54
CA LYS A 214 24.03 -8.22 14.55
C LYS A 214 24.81 -7.05 15.16
N GLN A 215 25.31 -6.13 14.34
CA GLN A 215 26.05 -4.95 14.81
C GLN A 215 25.18 -4.02 15.68
N ILE A 216 23.89 -3.88 15.33
CA ILE A 216 22.93 -3.11 16.13
C ILE A 216 22.64 -3.81 17.46
N CYS A 217 22.47 -5.14 17.46
CA CYS A 217 22.26 -5.91 18.69
C CYS A 217 23.42 -5.69 19.68
N GLU A 218 24.65 -5.74 19.20
CA GLU A 218 25.84 -5.47 20.02
C GLU A 218 25.84 -4.06 20.61
N LEU A 219 25.42 -3.05 19.86
CA LEU A 219 25.29 -1.68 20.36
C LEU A 219 24.20 -1.56 21.44
N VAL A 220 23.08 -2.28 21.28
CA VAL A 220 21.98 -2.34 22.25
C VAL A 220 22.41 -3.05 23.53
N ASP A 221 23.14 -4.17 23.42
CA ASP A 221 23.72 -4.89 24.55
C ASP A 221 24.74 -4.03 25.30
N GLU A 222 25.57 -3.27 24.57
CA GLU A 222 26.50 -2.30 25.16
C GLU A 222 25.76 -1.25 25.99
N LEU A 223 24.67 -0.67 25.46
CA LEU A 223 23.85 0.29 26.20
C LEU A 223 23.28 -0.34 27.49
N ARG A 224 22.74 -1.56 27.40
CA ARG A 224 22.20 -2.26 28.57
C ARG A 224 23.26 -2.56 29.61
N SER A 225 24.48 -2.94 29.21
CA SER A 225 25.56 -3.19 30.17
C SER A 225 25.90 -1.96 31.02
N LYS A 226 25.71 -0.76 30.46
CA LYS A 226 26.04 0.53 31.09
C LYS A 226 24.87 1.17 31.85
N ALA A 227 23.63 0.95 31.39
CA ALA A 227 22.45 1.67 31.88
C ALA A 227 21.20 0.81 32.11
N GLY A 228 21.29 -0.49 31.88
CA GLY A 228 20.17 -1.43 32.00
C GLY A 228 19.71 -1.60 33.44
N LYS A 229 18.39 -1.66 33.62
CA LYS A 229 17.77 -2.02 34.89
C LYS A 229 17.74 -3.54 35.05
N GLU A 230 17.75 -4.00 36.30
CA GLU A 230 17.57 -5.42 36.61
C GLU A 230 16.20 -5.88 36.09
N LYS A 231 16.17 -7.03 35.41
CA LYS A 231 14.94 -7.63 34.93
C LYS A 231 14.17 -8.17 36.14
N PHE A 232 12.90 -7.82 36.28
CA PHE A 232 12.11 -8.44 37.35
C PHE A 232 11.94 -9.93 37.07
N ALA A 233 11.92 -10.74 38.13
CA ALA A 233 11.73 -12.18 38.02
C ALA A 233 10.34 -12.49 37.45
N PHE A 234 10.31 -13.23 36.35
CA PHE A 234 9.07 -13.80 35.81
C PHE A 234 9.10 -15.30 36.03
N VAL A 235 8.08 -15.79 36.73
CA VAL A 235 7.82 -17.22 36.88
C VAL A 235 6.63 -17.52 35.98
N ALA A 236 6.84 -18.38 34.98
CA ALA A 236 5.76 -18.85 34.14
C ALA A 236 4.68 -19.51 35.01
N PRO A 237 3.39 -19.36 34.68
CA PRO A 237 2.32 -20.07 35.37
C PRO A 237 2.63 -21.57 35.45
N ALA A 238 2.49 -22.16 36.63
CA ALA A 238 2.67 -23.60 36.79
C ALA A 238 1.61 -24.34 35.98
N VAL A 239 2.05 -25.30 35.17
CA VAL A 239 1.15 -26.18 34.42
C VAL A 239 0.80 -27.37 35.29
N ASP A 240 -0.48 -27.64 35.52
CA ASP A 240 -0.92 -28.87 36.18
C ASP A 240 -0.65 -30.06 35.25
N THR A 241 0.42 -30.81 35.54
CA THR A 241 0.86 -31.95 34.73
C THR A 241 -0.15 -33.10 34.72
N GLU A 242 -0.85 -33.33 35.83
CA GLU A 242 -1.86 -34.39 35.92
C GLU A 242 -3.10 -34.01 35.10
N LEU A 243 -3.51 -32.75 35.16
CA LEU A 243 -4.59 -32.23 34.31
C LEU A 243 -4.21 -32.27 32.84
N LYS A 244 -2.97 -31.90 32.50
CA LYS A 244 -2.43 -31.99 31.14
C LYS A 244 -2.49 -33.42 30.61
N GLU A 245 -2.03 -34.41 31.37
CA GLU A 245 -2.10 -35.83 30.96
C GLU A 245 -3.55 -36.27 30.70
N LYS A 246 -4.50 -35.82 31.54
CA LYS A 246 -5.93 -36.10 31.34
C LYS A 246 -6.51 -35.44 30.10
N VAL A 247 -6.05 -34.23 29.75
CA VAL A 247 -6.42 -33.56 28.49
C VAL A 247 -5.78 -34.26 27.30
N ASP A 248 -4.50 -34.64 27.40
CA ASP A 248 -3.74 -35.33 26.35
C ASP A 248 -4.36 -36.70 26.00
N ALA A 249 -5.10 -37.34 26.92
CA ALA A 249 -5.88 -38.54 26.63
C ALA A 249 -7.00 -38.35 25.58
N TYR A 250 -7.32 -37.11 25.19
CA TYR A 250 -8.25 -36.79 24.12
C TYR A 250 -7.58 -36.64 22.73
N ALA A 251 -6.27 -36.88 22.64
CA ALA A 251 -5.47 -36.69 21.42
C ALA A 251 -6.10 -37.36 20.18
N ASP A 252 -6.50 -38.63 20.28
CA ASP A 252 -7.07 -39.39 19.16
C ASP A 252 -8.42 -38.82 18.70
N GLN A 253 -9.27 -38.39 19.64
CA GLN A 253 -10.56 -37.77 19.34
C GLN A 253 -10.37 -36.39 18.68
N VAL A 254 -9.41 -35.60 19.19
CA VAL A 254 -9.05 -34.29 18.60
C VAL A 254 -8.55 -34.49 17.19
N ARG A 255 -7.63 -35.44 16.99
CA ARG A 255 -7.08 -35.79 15.69
C ARG A 255 -8.16 -36.20 14.71
N ALA A 256 -9.05 -37.10 15.10
CA ALA A 256 -10.17 -37.51 14.25
C ALA A 256 -11.10 -36.33 13.90
N ALA A 257 -11.40 -35.46 14.87
CA ALA A 257 -12.24 -34.29 14.64
C ALA A 257 -11.59 -33.26 13.68
N GLN A 258 -10.27 -33.09 13.72
CA GLN A 258 -9.52 -32.20 12.83
C GLN A 258 -9.61 -32.58 11.34
N PHE A 259 -9.87 -33.85 11.02
CA PHE A 259 -10.06 -34.31 9.64
C PHE A 259 -11.49 -34.15 9.11
N THR A 260 -12.35 -33.47 9.87
CA THR A 260 -13.70 -33.13 9.39
C THR A 260 -13.59 -32.12 8.24
N GLU A 261 -14.30 -32.40 7.16
CA GLU A 261 -14.34 -31.53 5.97
C GLU A 261 -15.17 -30.28 6.26
N GLY A 262 -14.72 -29.12 5.76
CA GLY A 262 -15.35 -27.82 5.98
C GLY A 262 -14.86 -27.12 7.25
N LYS A 263 -14.57 -25.81 7.17
CA LYS A 263 -14.04 -25.03 8.29
C LYS A 263 -14.98 -25.04 9.50
N PHE A 264 -16.26 -24.75 9.28
CA PHE A 264 -17.23 -24.59 10.36
C PHE A 264 -17.58 -25.93 10.99
N GLU A 265 -17.72 -26.96 10.19
CA GLU A 265 -17.97 -28.34 10.59
C GLU A 265 -16.80 -28.89 11.41
N ARG A 266 -15.56 -28.64 10.96
CA ARG A 266 -14.35 -28.97 11.73
C ARG A 266 -14.29 -28.25 13.06
N TYR A 267 -14.60 -26.95 13.09
CA TYR A 267 -14.60 -26.18 14.33
C TYR A 267 -15.69 -26.67 15.29
N ALA A 268 -16.86 -27.05 14.77
CA ALA A 268 -17.92 -27.66 15.55
C ALA A 268 -17.48 -29.02 16.12
N ALA A 269 -16.89 -29.90 15.30
CA ALA A 269 -16.43 -31.23 15.73
C ALA A 269 -15.37 -31.14 16.84
N VAL A 270 -14.34 -30.30 16.66
CA VAL A 270 -13.32 -30.05 17.69
C VAL A 270 -13.96 -29.40 18.93
N GLY A 271 -14.94 -28.52 18.73
CA GLY A 271 -15.72 -27.90 19.79
C GLY A 271 -16.52 -28.89 20.65
N GLU A 272 -17.10 -29.94 20.05
CA GLU A 272 -17.79 -31.00 20.78
C GLU A 272 -16.83 -31.85 21.61
N VAL A 273 -15.66 -32.19 21.06
CA VAL A 273 -14.59 -32.88 21.82
C VAL A 273 -14.13 -32.01 23.00
N LYS A 274 -13.96 -30.70 22.77
CA LYS A 274 -13.61 -29.73 23.82
C LYS A 274 -14.66 -29.67 24.92
N LYS A 275 -15.95 -29.61 24.56
CA LYS A 275 -17.06 -29.61 25.52
C LYS A 275 -17.08 -30.90 26.34
N ALA A 276 -16.88 -32.05 25.71
CA ALA A 276 -16.82 -33.34 26.39
C ALA A 276 -15.64 -33.43 27.36
N CYS A 277 -14.46 -32.98 26.95
CA CYS A 277 -13.26 -32.90 27.77
C CYS A 277 -13.48 -32.00 29.00
N VAL A 278 -13.98 -30.78 28.79
CA VAL A 278 -14.30 -29.85 29.90
C VAL A 278 -15.32 -30.48 30.85
N ALA A 279 -16.43 -31.00 30.33
CA ALA A 279 -17.49 -31.58 31.16
C ALA A 279 -16.98 -32.76 32.01
N ALA A 280 -16.17 -33.64 31.43
CA ALA A 280 -15.60 -34.78 32.14
C ALA A 280 -14.61 -34.36 33.24
N LEU A 281 -13.73 -33.38 32.96
CA LEU A 281 -12.68 -32.95 33.88
C LEU A 281 -13.13 -31.93 34.94
N THR A 282 -14.32 -31.35 34.77
CA THR A 282 -14.97 -30.51 35.77
C THR A 282 -16.08 -31.22 36.55
N ALA A 283 -16.39 -32.49 36.23
CA ALA A 283 -17.43 -33.25 36.90
C ALA A 283 -17.13 -33.38 38.41
N GLY A 284 -18.11 -33.06 39.25
CA GLY A 284 -18.00 -33.17 40.71
C GLY A 284 -17.32 -31.98 41.41
N ILE A 285 -17.01 -30.89 40.71
CA ILE A 285 -16.53 -29.64 41.33
C ILE A 285 -17.73 -28.77 41.70
N GLU A 286 -18.04 -28.68 43.00
CA GLU A 286 -19.18 -27.90 43.51
C GLU A 286 -18.90 -26.40 43.64
N ASP A 287 -17.63 -26.02 43.84
CA ASP A 287 -17.23 -24.62 43.95
C ASP A 287 -17.16 -23.94 42.57
N ALA A 288 -18.01 -22.94 42.37
CA ALA A 288 -18.15 -22.23 41.10
C ALA A 288 -16.89 -21.45 40.68
N ALA A 289 -16.11 -20.92 41.64
CA ALA A 289 -14.88 -20.20 41.35
C ALA A 289 -13.77 -21.17 40.92
N VAL A 290 -13.66 -22.31 41.60
CA VAL A 290 -12.72 -23.39 41.25
C VAL A 290 -13.07 -23.99 39.89
N ALA A 291 -14.36 -24.26 39.65
CA ALA A 291 -14.83 -24.79 38.37
C ALA A 291 -14.51 -23.83 37.22
N LYS A 292 -14.70 -22.51 37.41
CA LYS A 292 -14.39 -21.49 36.40
C LYS A 292 -12.88 -21.44 36.10
N SER A 293 -12.03 -21.43 37.12
CA SER A 293 -10.57 -21.42 36.97
C SER A 293 -10.08 -22.67 36.21
N LYS A 294 -10.52 -23.85 36.66
CA LYS A 294 -10.13 -25.13 36.05
C LYS A 294 -10.66 -25.26 34.62
N THR A 295 -11.86 -24.75 34.34
CA THR A 295 -12.38 -24.67 32.97
C THR A 295 -11.49 -23.83 32.06
N LYS A 296 -10.96 -22.70 32.54
CA LYS A 296 -10.05 -21.85 31.75
C LYS A 296 -8.76 -22.62 31.42
N GLU A 297 -8.16 -23.24 32.41
CA GLU A 297 -6.95 -24.05 32.26
C GLU A 297 -7.14 -25.24 31.30
N ILE A 298 -8.23 -26.00 31.44
CA ILE A 298 -8.57 -27.10 30.51
C ILE A 298 -8.71 -26.56 29.08
N LYS A 299 -9.34 -25.40 28.89
CA LYS A 299 -9.53 -24.80 27.56
C LYS A 299 -8.21 -24.35 26.92
N GLU A 300 -7.27 -23.86 27.72
CA GLU A 300 -5.91 -23.48 27.29
C GLU A 300 -5.12 -24.74 26.89
N LEU A 301 -5.04 -25.75 27.77
CA LEU A 301 -4.39 -27.04 27.50
C LEU A 301 -4.98 -27.77 26.28
N PHE A 302 -6.30 -27.73 26.11
CA PHE A 302 -6.96 -28.32 24.94
C PHE A 302 -6.58 -27.60 23.65
N SER A 303 -6.38 -26.28 23.70
CA SER A 303 -5.92 -25.49 22.55
C SER A 303 -4.49 -25.87 22.16
N GLU A 304 -3.61 -26.04 23.14
CA GLU A 304 -2.24 -26.53 22.93
C GLU A 304 -2.23 -27.94 22.35
N LEU A 305 -3.05 -28.85 22.88
CA LEU A 305 -3.22 -30.20 22.34
C LEU A 305 -3.68 -30.16 20.88
N THR A 306 -4.68 -29.34 20.56
CA THR A 306 -5.20 -29.18 19.19
C THR A 306 -4.08 -28.74 18.25
N SER A 307 -3.32 -27.72 18.64
CA SER A 307 -2.18 -27.22 17.85
C SER A 307 -1.10 -28.30 17.67
N ARG A 308 -0.78 -29.04 18.74
CA ARG A 308 0.20 -30.14 18.70
C ARG A 308 -0.22 -31.28 17.77
N MET A 309 -1.48 -31.71 17.83
CA MET A 309 -2.01 -32.77 16.96
C MET A 309 -2.01 -32.36 15.48
N GLU A 310 -2.31 -31.10 15.19
CA GLU A 310 -2.23 -30.55 13.83
C GLU A 310 -0.79 -30.58 13.32
N ARG A 311 0.17 -30.13 14.14
CA ARG A 311 1.60 -30.15 13.81
C ARG A 311 2.14 -31.56 13.58
N GLU A 312 1.84 -32.50 14.47
CA GLU A 312 2.26 -33.90 14.32
C GLU A 312 1.72 -34.49 13.00
N THR A 313 0.47 -34.22 12.69
CA THR A 313 -0.18 -34.68 11.45
C THR A 313 0.45 -34.06 10.20
N ILE A 314 0.76 -32.76 10.26
CA ILE A 314 1.49 -32.06 9.19
C ILE A 314 2.85 -32.72 8.96
N LEU A 315 3.62 -33.00 10.01
CA LEU A 315 4.94 -33.62 9.92
C LEU A 315 4.90 -35.07 9.40
N GLU A 316 3.76 -35.75 9.55
CA GLU A 316 3.50 -37.07 8.92
C GLU A 316 3.11 -36.97 7.43
N GLY A 317 3.01 -35.75 6.88
CA GLY A 317 2.72 -35.52 5.46
C GLY A 317 1.25 -35.36 5.11
N ARG A 318 0.37 -35.15 6.10
CA ARG A 318 -1.08 -34.94 5.88
C ARG A 318 -1.52 -33.60 6.43
N ARG A 319 -2.41 -32.91 5.73
CA ARG A 319 -3.05 -31.68 6.22
C ARG A 319 -4.49 -31.95 6.61
N VAL A 320 -5.06 -31.07 7.43
CA VAL A 320 -6.42 -31.20 7.99
C VAL A 320 -7.52 -31.16 6.93
N ASP A 321 -7.21 -30.71 5.72
CA ASP A 321 -8.09 -30.71 4.55
C ASP A 321 -7.70 -31.78 3.50
N GLY A 322 -6.82 -32.70 3.86
CA GLY A 322 -6.40 -33.83 3.01
C GLY A 322 -5.33 -33.50 1.97
N ARG A 323 -4.88 -32.24 1.86
CA ARG A 323 -3.81 -31.83 0.93
C ARG A 323 -2.43 -32.33 1.35
N SER A 324 -1.54 -32.45 0.37
CA SER A 324 -0.09 -32.52 0.61
C SER A 324 0.49 -31.14 0.98
N HIS A 325 1.77 -31.11 1.34
CA HIS A 325 2.50 -29.89 1.67
C HIS A 325 2.57 -28.89 0.51
N THR A 326 2.53 -29.35 -0.74
CA THR A 326 2.70 -28.50 -1.93
C THR A 326 1.39 -28.11 -2.60
N ASP A 327 0.29 -28.79 -2.28
CA ASP A 327 -0.99 -28.58 -2.98
C ASP A 327 -1.62 -27.22 -2.66
N ILE A 328 -2.12 -26.58 -3.71
CA ILE A 328 -2.88 -25.33 -3.64
C ILE A 328 -4.37 -25.66 -3.65
N ARG A 329 -5.17 -24.93 -2.89
CA ARG A 329 -6.64 -25.10 -2.88
C ARG A 329 -7.23 -24.78 -4.25
N GLU A 330 -8.42 -25.30 -4.51
CA GLU A 330 -9.18 -24.98 -5.72
C GLU A 330 -9.34 -23.46 -5.90
N ILE A 331 -9.16 -22.98 -7.12
CA ILE A 331 -9.26 -21.56 -7.49
C ILE A 331 -10.40 -21.38 -8.48
N THR A 332 -11.34 -20.50 -8.13
CA THR A 332 -12.46 -20.10 -8.98
C THR A 332 -12.41 -18.59 -9.19
N ILE A 333 -12.58 -18.16 -10.44
CA ILE A 333 -12.47 -16.75 -10.83
C ILE A 333 -13.69 -16.40 -11.67
N ILE A 334 -14.44 -15.37 -11.25
CA ILE A 334 -15.57 -14.83 -12.01
C ILE A 334 -15.23 -13.39 -12.41
N PRO A 335 -14.84 -13.14 -13.67
CA PRO A 335 -14.53 -11.79 -14.15
C PRO A 335 -15.82 -10.98 -14.34
N ASN A 336 -15.71 -9.64 -14.27
CA ASN A 336 -16.82 -8.70 -14.42
C ASN A 336 -18.00 -9.00 -13.50
N PHE A 337 -17.71 -9.45 -12.26
CA PHE A 337 -18.70 -9.89 -11.29
C PHE A 337 -19.74 -8.80 -10.97
N ILE A 338 -19.31 -7.53 -10.93
CA ILE A 338 -20.17 -6.37 -10.74
C ILE A 338 -20.18 -5.53 -12.04
N PRO A 339 -21.31 -5.46 -12.77
CA PRO A 339 -21.35 -4.92 -14.14
C PRO A 339 -21.00 -3.43 -14.30
N ARG A 340 -21.17 -2.62 -13.25
CA ARG A 340 -21.01 -1.15 -13.34
C ARG A 340 -19.62 -0.65 -12.92
N GLN A 341 -18.84 -1.49 -12.25
CA GLN A 341 -17.48 -1.14 -11.85
C GLN A 341 -16.55 -1.14 -13.07
N HIS A 342 -15.46 -0.37 -13.04
CA HIS A 342 -14.60 -0.26 -14.22
C HIS A 342 -13.86 -1.58 -14.48
N GLY A 343 -13.38 -2.22 -13.43
CA GLY A 343 -13.01 -3.64 -13.42
C GLY A 343 -13.52 -4.27 -12.14
N SER A 344 -13.95 -5.53 -12.21
CA SER A 344 -14.41 -6.28 -11.04
C SER A 344 -14.18 -7.76 -11.21
N VAL A 345 -13.90 -8.45 -10.11
CA VAL A 345 -13.67 -9.90 -10.10
C VAL A 345 -14.09 -10.48 -8.74
N LEU A 346 -14.70 -11.67 -8.79
CA LEU A 346 -14.79 -12.54 -7.62
C LEU A 346 -13.64 -13.55 -7.72
N PHE A 347 -12.68 -13.45 -6.80
CA PHE A 347 -11.58 -14.40 -6.69
C PHE A 347 -11.79 -15.28 -5.46
N THR A 348 -11.86 -16.60 -5.67
CA THR A 348 -12.03 -17.59 -4.61
C THR A 348 -10.87 -18.59 -4.66
N ARG A 349 -10.26 -18.85 -3.51
CA ARG A 349 -9.26 -19.92 -3.32
C ARG A 349 -9.61 -20.73 -2.07
N GLY A 350 -10.17 -21.92 -2.27
CA GLY A 350 -10.86 -22.68 -1.22
C GLY A 350 -11.89 -21.81 -0.50
N GLU A 351 -11.84 -21.77 0.84
CA GLU A 351 -12.74 -20.94 1.68
C GLU A 351 -12.19 -19.52 1.94
N THR A 352 -11.41 -18.98 1.00
CA THR A 352 -10.98 -17.57 1.00
C THR A 352 -11.47 -16.89 -0.26
N GLN A 353 -12.29 -15.86 -0.09
CA GLN A 353 -12.97 -15.20 -1.19
C GLN A 353 -12.87 -13.67 -1.05
N ALA A 354 -12.59 -13.02 -2.17
CA ALA A 354 -12.51 -11.58 -2.26
C ALA A 354 -13.32 -11.07 -3.46
N ILE A 355 -14.22 -10.13 -3.22
CA ILE A 355 -14.75 -9.26 -4.27
C ILE A 355 -13.74 -8.12 -4.41
N VAL A 356 -13.11 -8.03 -5.57
CA VAL A 356 -12.13 -6.98 -5.85
C VAL A 356 -12.60 -6.12 -7.01
N SER A 357 -12.49 -4.80 -6.83
CA SER A 357 -12.96 -3.81 -7.79
C SER A 357 -11.93 -2.73 -8.04
N THR A 358 -11.84 -2.27 -9.27
CA THR A 358 -10.99 -1.18 -9.72
C THR A 358 -11.87 -0.04 -10.20
N THR A 359 -11.59 1.15 -9.70
CA THR A 359 -12.18 2.40 -10.14
C THR A 359 -11.07 3.30 -10.69
N LEU A 360 -11.33 3.87 -11.85
CA LEU A 360 -10.45 4.81 -12.54
C LEU A 360 -10.99 6.22 -12.34
N GLY A 361 -10.13 7.14 -11.93
CA GLY A 361 -10.44 8.52 -11.61
C GLY A 361 -9.51 9.50 -12.31
N THR A 362 -9.74 10.79 -12.07
CA THR A 362 -8.92 11.88 -12.60
C THR A 362 -7.85 12.31 -11.58
N ARG A 363 -7.10 13.37 -11.89
CA ARG A 363 -6.12 13.97 -10.97
C ARG A 363 -6.74 14.46 -9.66
N ASP A 364 -8.01 14.83 -9.65
CA ASP A 364 -8.71 15.29 -8.45
C ASP A 364 -8.93 14.16 -7.43
N ASP A 365 -8.95 12.91 -7.91
CA ASP A 365 -9.12 11.72 -7.09
C ASP A 365 -7.80 11.21 -6.46
N GLU A 366 -6.67 11.87 -6.77
CA GLU A 366 -5.37 11.54 -6.19
C GLU A 366 -5.37 11.80 -4.68
N GLN A 367 -4.80 10.85 -3.93
CA GLN A 367 -4.68 10.99 -2.49
C GLN A 367 -3.47 11.87 -2.14
N ILE A 368 -3.70 12.97 -1.43
CA ILE A 368 -2.63 13.81 -0.87
C ILE A 368 -2.06 13.11 0.36
N ILE A 369 -0.75 12.91 0.37
CA ILE A 369 0.00 12.37 1.50
C ILE A 369 0.77 13.52 2.15
N ASP A 370 0.28 13.93 3.32
CA ASP A 370 0.87 14.98 4.16
C ASP A 370 1.48 14.34 5.42
N GLY A 371 2.79 14.50 5.60
CA GLY A 371 3.58 13.89 6.67
C GLY A 371 4.86 14.70 6.93
N ILE A 372 5.86 14.08 7.57
CA ILE A 372 7.16 14.72 7.79
C ILE A 372 7.96 14.87 6.49
N ASP A 373 7.76 13.95 5.55
CA ASP A 373 8.31 13.98 4.19
C ASP A 373 7.67 15.09 3.34
N GLU A 374 8.24 15.39 2.18
CA GLU A 374 7.61 16.30 1.21
C GLU A 374 6.21 15.81 0.83
N GLU A 375 5.26 16.75 0.77
CA GLU A 375 3.88 16.44 0.37
C GLU A 375 3.89 15.91 -1.06
N TYR A 376 3.21 14.79 -1.28
CA TYR A 376 3.05 14.25 -2.62
C TYR A 376 1.64 13.71 -2.85
N ARG A 377 1.30 13.54 -4.12
CA ARG A 377 0.04 12.96 -4.56
C ARG A 377 0.23 11.52 -5.01
N LYS A 378 -0.61 10.65 -4.50
CA LYS A 378 -0.63 9.22 -4.82
C LYS A 378 -1.79 8.94 -5.76
N ASN A 379 -1.47 8.45 -6.96
CA ASN A 379 -2.44 8.10 -7.99
C ASN A 379 -2.83 6.61 -7.98
N PHE A 380 -2.24 5.79 -7.12
CA PHE A 380 -2.64 4.39 -6.94
C PHE A 380 -2.82 4.10 -5.46
N TYR A 381 -3.96 3.55 -5.08
CA TYR A 381 -4.20 3.16 -3.69
C TYR A 381 -5.17 1.99 -3.58
N LEU A 382 -4.91 1.12 -2.59
CA LEU A 382 -5.71 -0.07 -2.32
C LEU A 382 -6.34 0.02 -0.93
N HIS A 383 -7.66 -0.15 -0.89
CA HIS A 383 -8.41 -0.29 0.35
C HIS A 383 -8.83 -1.74 0.55
N TYR A 384 -8.50 -2.28 1.70
CA TYR A 384 -8.80 -3.65 2.11
C TYR A 384 -9.78 -3.63 3.27
N ASN A 385 -10.86 -4.40 3.15
CA ASN A 385 -11.91 -4.50 4.17
C ASN A 385 -12.09 -5.94 4.63
N PHE A 386 -12.17 -6.14 5.95
CA PHE A 386 -12.37 -7.45 6.56
C PHE A 386 -13.62 -7.45 7.45
N PRO A 387 -14.81 -7.54 6.85
CA PRO A 387 -16.06 -7.53 7.59
C PRO A 387 -16.20 -8.80 8.44
N PRO A 388 -16.86 -8.75 9.60
CA PRO A 388 -16.92 -9.87 10.54
C PRO A 388 -17.67 -11.09 9.99
N TYR A 389 -18.60 -10.90 9.05
CA TYR A 389 -19.29 -12.01 8.40
C TYR A 389 -18.33 -12.91 7.60
N SER A 390 -17.16 -12.41 7.17
CA SER A 390 -16.18 -13.19 6.41
C SER A 390 -15.56 -14.36 7.19
N VAL A 391 -15.70 -14.34 8.51
CA VAL A 391 -15.30 -15.43 9.41
C VAL A 391 -16.48 -16.01 10.20
N GLY A 392 -17.71 -15.59 9.89
CA GLY A 392 -18.92 -16.03 10.60
C GLY A 392 -19.11 -15.39 11.98
N GLU A 393 -18.48 -14.24 12.26
CA GLU A 393 -18.53 -13.58 13.57
C GLU A 393 -19.39 -12.30 13.54
N THR A 394 -19.63 -11.73 14.72
CA THR A 394 -20.26 -10.41 14.88
C THR A 394 -19.35 -9.48 15.69
N ARG A 395 -19.13 -8.26 15.20
CA ARG A 395 -18.41 -7.20 15.92
C ARG A 395 -18.93 -5.83 15.50
N ARG A 396 -18.70 -4.81 16.33
CA ARG A 396 -18.98 -3.43 15.94
C ARG A 396 -18.09 -3.06 14.76
N PHE A 397 -18.71 -2.73 13.62
CA PHE A 397 -18.02 -2.31 12.41
C PHE A 397 -17.88 -0.79 12.41
N MET A 398 -16.65 -0.29 12.56
CA MET A 398 -16.34 1.14 12.62
C MET A 398 -15.54 1.54 11.37
N GLY A 399 -14.23 1.76 11.52
CA GLY A 399 -13.30 1.95 10.42
C GLY A 399 -12.27 0.83 10.36
N PRO A 400 -11.36 0.88 9.37
CA PRO A 400 -10.33 -0.13 9.20
C PRO A 400 -9.37 -0.13 10.39
N GLY A 401 -9.13 -1.31 10.95
CA GLY A 401 -8.13 -1.54 11.98
C GLY A 401 -6.71 -1.63 11.42
N ARG A 402 -5.73 -1.76 12.32
CA ARG A 402 -4.31 -1.84 11.93
C ARG A 402 -4.05 -3.00 10.95
N ARG A 403 -4.64 -4.17 11.19
CA ARG A 403 -4.48 -5.35 10.31
C ARG A 403 -5.03 -5.12 8.91
N GLU A 404 -6.20 -4.49 8.78
CA GLU A 404 -6.81 -4.17 7.49
C GLU A 404 -5.94 -3.20 6.70
N ILE A 405 -5.41 -2.15 7.35
CA ILE A 405 -4.45 -1.21 6.74
C ILE A 405 -3.16 -1.94 6.32
N GLY A 406 -2.65 -2.83 7.18
CA GLY A 406 -1.45 -3.62 6.91
C GLY A 406 -1.58 -4.56 5.71
N HIS A 407 -2.69 -5.31 5.64
CA HIS A 407 -2.97 -6.19 4.50
C HIS A 407 -3.21 -5.39 3.21
N GLY A 408 -3.91 -4.25 3.31
CA GLY A 408 -4.11 -3.35 2.18
C GLY A 408 -2.80 -2.84 1.61
N MET A 409 -1.88 -2.37 2.47
CA MET A 409 -0.56 -1.91 2.04
C MET A 409 0.29 -3.04 1.43
N LEU A 410 0.26 -4.25 2.01
CA LEU A 410 0.97 -5.40 1.42
C LEU A 410 0.48 -5.68 0.00
N ALA A 411 -0.84 -5.67 -0.21
CA ALA A 411 -1.42 -5.91 -1.53
C ALA A 411 -1.13 -4.75 -2.51
N GLU A 412 -1.14 -3.51 -2.01
CA GLU A 412 -0.79 -2.34 -2.80
C GLU A 412 0.67 -2.39 -3.29
N ARG A 413 1.62 -2.62 -2.37
CA ARG A 413 3.05 -2.78 -2.68
C ARG A 413 3.30 -3.92 -3.65
N SER A 414 2.53 -5.01 -3.53
CA SER A 414 2.63 -6.15 -4.45
C SER A 414 2.28 -5.78 -5.89
N LEU A 415 1.35 -4.85 -6.11
CA LEU A 415 0.83 -4.50 -7.44
C LEU A 415 1.53 -3.30 -8.07
N GLN A 416 2.03 -2.37 -7.25
CA GLN A 416 2.65 -1.13 -7.71
C GLN A 416 3.77 -1.32 -8.76
N PRO A 417 4.68 -2.31 -8.65
CA PRO A 417 5.81 -2.46 -9.58
C PRO A 417 5.44 -2.78 -11.03
N VAL A 418 4.24 -3.27 -11.29
CA VAL A 418 3.78 -3.61 -12.66
C VAL A 418 2.79 -2.59 -13.23
N LEU A 419 2.53 -1.51 -12.51
CA LEU A 419 1.64 -0.46 -12.99
C LEU A 419 2.34 0.37 -14.08
N PRO A 420 1.58 0.85 -15.08
CA PRO A 420 2.10 1.79 -16.07
C PRO A 420 2.49 3.12 -15.41
N SER A 421 3.39 3.85 -16.07
CA SER A 421 3.69 5.22 -15.66
C SER A 421 2.46 6.13 -15.83
N LYS A 422 2.47 7.27 -15.14
CA LYS A 422 1.38 8.25 -15.20
C LYS A 422 1.21 8.84 -16.60
N GLU A 423 2.29 8.93 -17.37
CA GLU A 423 2.29 9.42 -18.74
C GLU A 423 1.64 8.41 -19.68
N ALA A 424 1.93 7.11 -19.49
CA ALA A 424 1.38 6.04 -20.30
C ALA A 424 -0.09 5.74 -19.98
N PHE A 425 -0.49 5.94 -18.72
CA PHE A 425 -1.86 5.70 -18.27
C PHE A 425 -2.28 6.77 -17.25
N PRO A 426 -2.84 7.93 -17.71
CA PRO A 426 -3.04 9.13 -16.89
C PRO A 426 -4.26 9.05 -15.96
N TYR A 427 -4.47 7.91 -15.33
CA TYR A 427 -5.57 7.65 -14.42
C TYR A 427 -5.12 7.57 -12.97
N THR A 428 -5.97 8.04 -12.09
CA THR A 428 -5.95 7.61 -10.70
C THR A 428 -6.62 6.24 -10.60
N MET A 429 -6.00 5.30 -9.90
CA MET A 429 -6.44 3.93 -9.77
C MET A 429 -6.73 3.62 -8.30
N ARG A 430 -8.00 3.35 -7.99
CA ARG A 430 -8.43 2.88 -6.69
C ARG A 430 -8.81 1.42 -6.77
N ILE A 431 -8.22 0.58 -5.92
CA ILE A 431 -8.69 -0.79 -5.70
C ILE A 431 -9.44 -0.87 -4.38
N VAL A 432 -10.57 -1.58 -4.37
CA VAL A 432 -11.23 -2.01 -3.13
C VAL A 432 -11.33 -3.53 -3.14
N SER A 433 -10.78 -4.16 -2.10
CA SER A 433 -10.90 -5.60 -1.86
C SER A 433 -11.76 -5.84 -0.63
N ASP A 434 -12.97 -6.35 -0.85
CA ASP A 434 -13.91 -6.76 0.19
C ASP A 434 -13.81 -8.28 0.39
N ILE A 435 -13.31 -8.70 1.55
CA ILE A 435 -13.19 -10.11 1.88
C ILE A 435 -14.56 -10.65 2.29
N THR A 436 -15.04 -11.66 1.57
CA THR A 436 -16.36 -12.27 1.80
C THR A 436 -16.27 -13.59 2.54
N GLU A 437 -15.15 -14.30 2.40
CA GLU A 437 -14.82 -15.54 3.13
C GLU A 437 -13.33 -15.53 3.46
N SER A 438 -12.94 -16.07 4.62
CA SER A 438 -11.53 -16.15 5.00
C SER A 438 -11.21 -17.42 5.78
N ASN A 439 -10.43 -18.30 5.16
CA ASN A 439 -9.79 -19.45 5.80
C ASN A 439 -8.33 -19.64 5.37
N GLY A 440 -7.66 -18.55 5.01
CA GLY A 440 -6.29 -18.56 4.51
C GLY A 440 -6.01 -17.24 3.81
N SER A 441 -4.76 -16.80 3.78
CA SER A 441 -4.33 -15.42 3.45
C SER A 441 -5.20 -14.65 2.45
N SER A 442 -6.14 -13.88 3.00
CA SER A 442 -7.04 -13.00 2.26
C SER A 442 -6.29 -11.82 1.64
N SER A 443 -5.15 -11.41 2.20
CA SER A 443 -4.26 -10.42 1.58
C SER A 443 -3.71 -10.91 0.22
N MET A 444 -3.38 -12.19 0.08
CA MET A 444 -2.90 -12.73 -1.19
C MET A 444 -4.03 -12.93 -2.19
N ALA A 445 -5.25 -13.24 -1.72
CA ALA A 445 -6.45 -13.19 -2.57
C ALA A 445 -6.70 -11.76 -3.10
N SER A 446 -6.47 -10.72 -2.28
CA SER A 446 -6.54 -9.32 -2.71
C SER A 446 -5.49 -8.96 -3.76
N VAL A 447 -4.28 -9.53 -3.70
CA VAL A 447 -3.27 -9.34 -4.75
C VAL A 447 -3.75 -9.96 -6.06
N CYS A 448 -4.15 -11.22 -6.05
CA CYS A 448 -4.62 -11.91 -7.26
C CYS A 448 -5.85 -11.23 -7.86
N GLY A 449 -6.87 -10.95 -7.04
CA GLY A 449 -8.07 -10.25 -7.47
C GLY A 449 -7.79 -8.81 -7.89
N GLY A 450 -6.85 -8.11 -7.25
CA GLY A 450 -6.44 -6.76 -7.61
C GLY A 450 -5.78 -6.70 -8.98
N CYS A 451 -4.89 -7.64 -9.26
CA CYS A 451 -4.26 -7.79 -10.59
C CYS A 451 -5.32 -8.04 -11.68
N LEU A 452 -6.22 -9.01 -11.48
CA LEU A 452 -7.29 -9.31 -12.42
C LEU A 452 -8.23 -8.12 -12.63
N SER A 453 -8.58 -7.43 -11.55
CA SER A 453 -9.45 -6.25 -11.59
C SER A 453 -8.83 -5.08 -12.36
N LEU A 454 -7.52 -4.84 -12.21
CA LEU A 454 -6.78 -3.85 -13.02
C LEU A 454 -6.81 -4.23 -14.51
N MET A 455 -6.51 -5.50 -14.83
CA MET A 455 -6.54 -6.00 -16.21
C MET A 455 -7.94 -5.84 -16.84
N LEU A 456 -9.00 -6.18 -16.11
CA LEU A 456 -10.38 -6.03 -16.54
C LEU A 456 -10.80 -4.56 -16.69
N ALA A 457 -10.23 -3.66 -15.88
CA ALA A 457 -10.43 -2.22 -16.02
C ALA A 457 -9.73 -1.60 -17.24
N GLY A 458 -8.92 -2.38 -17.96
CA GLY A 458 -8.13 -1.93 -19.11
C GLY A 458 -6.82 -1.24 -18.72
N VAL A 459 -6.32 -1.48 -17.50
CA VAL A 459 -5.01 -0.98 -17.08
C VAL A 459 -3.92 -1.82 -17.75
N PRO A 460 -3.00 -1.21 -18.51
CA PRO A 460 -1.92 -1.92 -19.19
C PRO A 460 -0.81 -2.30 -18.21
N VAL A 461 -1.07 -3.30 -17.36
CA VAL A 461 -0.05 -3.85 -16.46
C VAL A 461 1.08 -4.51 -17.26
N SER A 462 2.33 -4.31 -16.85
CA SER A 462 3.50 -4.84 -17.57
C SER A 462 3.63 -6.36 -17.46
N GLN A 463 3.25 -6.90 -16.30
CA GLN A 463 3.18 -8.33 -16.01
C GLN A 463 2.01 -8.64 -15.06
N PRO A 464 1.32 -9.78 -15.22
CA PRO A 464 0.36 -10.26 -14.25
C PRO A 464 1.08 -10.78 -12.99
N ILE A 465 0.50 -10.54 -11.82
CA ILE A 465 1.08 -10.88 -10.51
C ILE A 465 0.14 -11.80 -9.74
N ALA A 466 0.69 -12.83 -9.12
CA ALA A 466 -0.03 -13.69 -8.18
C ALA A 466 0.61 -13.61 -6.78
N GLY A 467 -0.19 -13.93 -5.77
CA GLY A 467 0.24 -14.02 -4.37
C GLY A 467 -0.07 -15.38 -3.75
N ILE A 468 0.86 -15.88 -2.93
CA ILE A 468 0.71 -17.12 -2.15
C ILE A 468 1.09 -16.89 -0.69
N ALA A 469 0.40 -17.60 0.20
CA ALA A 469 0.76 -17.68 1.61
C ALA A 469 1.34 -19.05 1.91
N MET A 470 2.41 -19.04 2.67
CA MET A 470 3.25 -20.18 2.95
C MET A 470 3.41 -20.30 4.47
N GLY A 471 3.65 -21.52 4.93
CA GLY A 471 3.91 -21.77 6.35
C GLY A 471 5.06 -22.74 6.53
N LEU A 472 5.52 -22.83 7.77
CA LEU A 472 6.55 -23.74 8.21
C LEU A 472 6.12 -24.39 9.53
N VAL A 473 6.28 -25.70 9.64
CA VAL A 473 6.20 -26.42 10.91
C VAL A 473 7.53 -27.15 11.12
N GLN A 474 8.13 -26.96 12.28
CA GLN A 474 9.40 -27.56 12.66
C GLN A 474 9.35 -28.15 14.07
N GLU A 475 9.81 -29.38 14.22
CA GLU A 475 9.86 -30.06 15.51
C GLU A 475 11.11 -30.95 15.60
N GLY A 476 12.09 -30.48 16.39
CA GLY A 476 13.44 -31.03 16.36
C GLY A 476 14.06 -30.86 14.97
N ASP A 477 14.46 -31.97 14.36
CA ASP A 477 15.06 -32.02 13.02
C ASP A 477 14.02 -32.21 11.89
N ARG A 478 12.74 -32.39 12.23
CA ARG A 478 11.67 -32.57 11.24
C ARG A 478 11.11 -31.22 10.84
N THR A 479 10.99 -30.97 9.53
CA THR A 479 10.51 -29.71 8.98
C THR A 479 9.55 -29.97 7.82
N ALA A 480 8.46 -29.20 7.75
CA ALA A 480 7.50 -29.20 6.66
C ALA A 480 7.21 -27.76 6.20
N ILE A 481 7.37 -27.52 4.89
CA ILE A 481 7.03 -26.24 4.25
C ILE A 481 5.66 -26.39 3.60
N LEU A 482 4.72 -25.51 3.93
CA LEU A 482 3.33 -25.61 3.51
C LEU A 482 2.99 -24.55 2.47
N SER A 483 2.44 -24.98 1.34
CA SER A 483 1.86 -24.13 0.30
C SER A 483 0.40 -23.82 0.59
N ASP A 484 0.02 -22.55 0.37
CA ASP A 484 -1.36 -22.06 0.49
C ASP A 484 -2.01 -22.45 1.82
N ILE A 485 -1.46 -21.92 2.90
CA ILE A 485 -1.86 -22.26 4.27
C ILE A 485 -3.30 -21.86 4.62
N LEU A 486 -3.88 -22.66 5.51
CA LEU A 486 -5.14 -22.41 6.19
C LEU A 486 -4.95 -21.46 7.38
N GLY A 487 -6.06 -20.93 7.90
CA GLY A 487 -6.02 -20.13 9.13
C GLY A 487 -5.54 -20.90 10.37
N SER A 488 -5.82 -22.20 10.45
CA SER A 488 -5.34 -23.06 11.55
C SER A 488 -3.83 -23.32 11.43
N GLU A 489 -3.35 -23.59 10.23
CA GLU A 489 -1.93 -23.83 9.94
C GLU A 489 -1.06 -22.57 10.20
N ASP A 490 -1.58 -21.37 9.95
CA ASP A 490 -0.94 -20.11 10.37
C ASP A 490 -0.82 -20.01 11.90
N HIS A 491 -1.90 -20.34 12.61
CA HIS A 491 -1.93 -20.30 14.07
C HIS A 491 -0.94 -21.29 14.70
N SER A 492 -0.89 -22.52 14.17
CA SER A 492 -0.05 -23.61 14.66
C SER A 492 1.36 -23.63 14.08
N GLY A 493 1.63 -22.84 13.03
CA GLY A 493 2.91 -22.76 12.35
C GLY A 493 3.95 -21.91 13.07
N ASP A 494 5.22 -22.26 12.82
CA ASP A 494 6.42 -21.64 13.38
C ASP A 494 6.90 -20.42 12.60
N MET A 495 6.51 -20.35 11.33
CA MET A 495 6.73 -19.21 10.46
C MET A 495 5.59 -19.14 9.46
N ASP A 496 5.08 -17.93 9.24
CA ASP A 496 4.17 -17.63 8.15
C ASP A 496 4.80 -16.58 7.24
N PHE A 497 4.71 -16.79 5.94
CA PHE A 497 5.20 -15.81 4.98
C PHE A 497 4.32 -15.72 3.75
N LYS A 498 4.34 -14.55 3.15
CA LYS A 498 3.48 -14.14 2.04
C LYS A 498 4.39 -13.65 0.94
N VAL A 499 4.22 -14.23 -0.23
CA VAL A 499 5.07 -13.97 -1.39
C VAL A 499 4.17 -13.57 -2.54
N SER A 500 4.47 -12.44 -3.16
CA SER A 500 3.83 -12.01 -4.41
C SER A 500 4.88 -11.68 -5.46
N GLY A 501 4.50 -11.81 -6.72
CA GLY A 501 5.41 -11.61 -7.83
C GLY A 501 4.83 -12.03 -9.16
N SER A 502 5.55 -11.68 -10.22
CA SER A 502 5.27 -12.12 -11.59
C SER A 502 6.01 -13.43 -11.90
N GLY A 503 6.03 -13.80 -13.18
CA GLY A 503 6.92 -14.85 -13.68
C GLY A 503 8.40 -14.46 -13.70
N LEU A 504 8.72 -13.16 -13.59
CA LEU A 504 10.10 -12.64 -13.61
C LEU A 504 10.74 -12.66 -12.22
N GLY A 505 9.98 -12.29 -11.19
CA GLY A 505 10.49 -12.23 -9.82
C GLY A 505 9.46 -11.71 -8.82
N LEU A 506 9.93 -11.43 -7.61
CA LEU A 506 9.18 -10.99 -6.46
C LEU A 506 8.79 -9.52 -6.55
N THR A 507 7.54 -9.21 -6.17
CA THR A 507 7.09 -7.83 -5.98
C THR A 507 6.84 -7.46 -4.53
N ALA A 508 6.53 -8.44 -3.67
CA ALA A 508 6.56 -8.25 -2.23
C ALA A 508 6.88 -9.55 -1.49
N LEU A 509 7.47 -9.39 -0.31
CA LEU A 509 7.74 -10.48 0.64
C LEU A 509 7.40 -9.99 2.04
N GLN A 510 6.57 -10.73 2.77
CA GLN A 510 6.31 -10.48 4.18
C GLN A 510 6.52 -11.78 4.95
N MET A 511 7.31 -11.75 6.02
CA MET A 511 7.58 -12.93 6.85
C MET A 511 7.43 -12.57 8.33
N ASP A 512 6.85 -13.49 9.09
CA ASP A 512 6.80 -13.47 10.55
C ASP A 512 7.32 -14.81 11.06
N ILE A 513 8.43 -14.77 11.82
CA ILE A 513 9.12 -15.96 12.33
C ILE A 513 8.90 -16.03 13.84
N LYS A 514 8.27 -17.10 14.32
CA LYS A 514 7.95 -17.32 15.74
C LYS A 514 8.97 -18.18 16.46
N ILE A 515 9.83 -18.90 15.72
CA ILE A 515 10.90 -19.73 16.27
C ILE A 515 12.24 -18.99 16.36
N LYS A 516 13.20 -19.60 17.06
CA LYS A 516 14.53 -19.03 17.33
C LYS A 516 15.37 -18.74 16.08
N GLY A 517 14.99 -19.27 14.91
CA GLY A 517 15.61 -18.97 13.64
C GLY A 517 15.33 -19.98 12.54
N VAL A 518 15.64 -19.57 11.31
CA VAL A 518 15.49 -20.37 10.08
C VAL A 518 16.82 -20.32 9.34
N THR A 519 17.31 -21.47 8.85
CA THR A 519 18.57 -21.54 8.12
C THR A 519 18.42 -20.97 6.70
N ARG A 520 19.52 -20.54 6.08
CA ARG A 520 19.55 -20.10 4.68
C ARG A 520 18.93 -21.15 3.75
N ASP A 521 19.36 -22.40 3.87
CA ASP A 521 18.90 -23.50 3.01
C ASP A 521 17.38 -23.69 3.11
N LEU A 522 16.83 -23.55 4.31
CA LEU A 522 15.40 -23.65 4.53
C LEU A 522 14.64 -22.46 3.93
N LEU A 523 15.18 -21.25 4.02
CA LEU A 523 14.61 -20.06 3.36
C LEU A 523 14.61 -20.20 1.83
N VAL A 524 15.70 -20.70 1.25
CA VAL A 524 15.80 -20.96 -0.19
C VAL A 524 14.73 -21.97 -0.62
N ALA A 525 14.67 -23.12 0.04
CA ALA A 525 13.64 -24.13 -0.25
C ALA A 525 12.21 -23.59 -0.11
N ALA A 526 11.97 -22.74 0.90
CA ALA A 526 10.67 -22.13 1.14
C ALA A 526 10.28 -21.13 0.05
N LEU A 527 11.20 -20.30 -0.44
CA LEU A 527 10.95 -19.37 -1.54
C LEU A 527 10.78 -20.11 -2.88
N ASP A 528 11.53 -21.18 -3.13
CA ASP A 528 11.38 -22.00 -4.33
C ASP A 528 9.99 -22.66 -4.38
N GLN A 529 9.56 -23.28 -3.29
CA GLN A 529 8.20 -23.84 -3.20
C GLN A 529 7.12 -22.74 -3.35
N ALA A 530 7.37 -21.54 -2.79
CA ALA A 530 6.47 -20.41 -2.97
C ALA A 530 6.39 -19.94 -4.43
N ARG A 531 7.52 -19.95 -5.15
CA ARG A 531 7.59 -19.62 -6.58
C ARG A 531 6.79 -20.61 -7.41
N GLU A 532 6.93 -21.91 -7.17
CA GLU A 532 6.14 -22.93 -7.86
C GLU A 532 4.64 -22.71 -7.66
N GLY A 533 4.23 -22.48 -6.41
CA GLY A 533 2.83 -22.24 -6.08
C GLY A 533 2.30 -20.92 -6.68
N ARG A 534 3.10 -19.86 -6.65
CA ARG A 534 2.77 -18.57 -7.28
C ARG A 534 2.55 -18.73 -8.79
N ILE A 535 3.43 -19.46 -9.48
CA ILE A 535 3.31 -19.73 -10.92
C ILE A 535 2.06 -20.55 -11.23
N HIS A 536 1.71 -21.52 -10.37
CA HIS A 536 0.46 -22.29 -10.53
C HIS A 536 -0.78 -21.39 -10.45
N ILE A 537 -0.86 -20.51 -9.43
CA ILE A 537 -1.96 -19.55 -9.27
C ILE A 537 -2.01 -18.61 -10.47
N LEU A 538 -0.86 -18.10 -10.92
CA LEU A 538 -0.77 -17.20 -12.07
C LEU A 538 -1.31 -17.84 -13.34
N LYS A 539 -1.01 -19.13 -13.59
CA LYS A 539 -1.57 -19.88 -14.73
C LYS A 539 -3.10 -19.94 -14.65
N LYS A 540 -3.67 -20.23 -13.46
CA LYS A 540 -5.13 -20.23 -13.25
C LYS A 540 -5.79 -18.88 -13.49
N MET A 541 -5.11 -17.80 -13.10
CA MET A 541 -5.56 -16.44 -13.40
C MET A 541 -5.61 -16.17 -14.91
N LEU A 542 -4.56 -16.56 -15.63
CA LEU A 542 -4.44 -16.32 -17.07
C LEU A 542 -5.32 -17.22 -17.94
N GLU A 543 -5.74 -18.39 -17.43
CA GLU A 543 -6.78 -19.22 -18.06
C GLU A 543 -8.11 -18.44 -18.20
N VAL A 544 -8.42 -17.54 -17.26
CA VAL A 544 -9.69 -16.78 -17.22
C VAL A 544 -9.54 -15.37 -17.78
N VAL A 545 -8.46 -14.66 -17.44
CA VAL A 545 -8.18 -13.30 -17.94
C VAL A 545 -6.76 -13.29 -18.54
N PRO A 546 -6.61 -13.64 -19.83
CA PRO A 546 -5.30 -13.87 -20.43
C PRO A 546 -4.47 -12.59 -20.66
N ARG A 547 -5.13 -11.43 -20.78
CA ARG A 547 -4.49 -10.13 -21.01
C ARG A 547 -5.39 -8.99 -20.53
N PRO A 548 -4.85 -7.78 -20.29
CA PRO A 548 -5.65 -6.60 -20.03
C PRO A 548 -6.67 -6.33 -21.14
N ASN A 549 -7.82 -5.78 -20.79
CA ASN A 549 -8.79 -5.29 -21.76
C ASN A 549 -8.15 -4.18 -22.61
N PRO A 550 -8.38 -4.18 -23.93
CA PRO A 550 -7.74 -3.23 -24.85
C PRO A 550 -8.26 -1.79 -24.66
N GLU A 551 -9.49 -1.63 -24.18
CA GLU A 551 -10.07 -0.34 -23.84
C GLU A 551 -10.45 -0.30 -22.36
N VAL A 552 -10.30 0.87 -21.74
CA VAL A 552 -10.89 1.11 -20.41
C VAL A 552 -12.42 1.04 -20.48
N SER A 553 -13.05 0.68 -19.36
CA SER A 553 -14.50 0.52 -19.22
C SER A 553 -15.32 1.67 -19.82
N LEU A 554 -16.53 1.35 -20.31
CA LEU A 554 -17.50 2.35 -20.77
C LEU A 554 -17.87 3.36 -19.67
N TRP A 555 -17.83 2.93 -18.41
CA TRP A 555 -18.18 3.76 -17.26
C TRP A 555 -17.00 4.58 -16.73
N ALA A 556 -15.78 4.26 -17.17
CA ALA A 556 -14.60 5.01 -16.80
C ALA A 556 -14.56 6.37 -17.50
N PRO A 557 -14.04 7.42 -16.84
CA PRO A 557 -13.79 8.68 -17.51
C PRO A 557 -12.85 8.43 -18.69
N LYS A 558 -13.18 8.94 -19.86
CA LYS A 558 -12.26 8.99 -21.01
C LYS A 558 -11.50 10.31 -20.92
N MET A 559 -10.23 10.29 -21.31
CA MET A 559 -9.35 11.45 -21.26
C MET A 559 -8.81 11.74 -22.65
N GLU A 560 -8.86 13.01 -23.02
CA GLU A 560 -8.19 13.56 -24.21
C GLU A 560 -7.20 14.61 -23.70
N SER A 561 -6.01 14.67 -24.30
CA SER A 561 -4.99 15.64 -23.90
C SER A 561 -4.43 16.37 -25.12
N LEU A 562 -4.15 17.66 -24.96
CA LEU A 562 -3.41 18.47 -25.93
C LEU A 562 -2.36 19.31 -25.21
N ASN A 563 -1.31 19.70 -25.92
CA ASN A 563 -0.34 20.67 -25.42
C ASN A 563 -0.65 22.04 -26.02
N ILE A 564 -0.63 23.07 -25.18
CA ILE A 564 -0.84 24.46 -25.58
C ILE A 564 0.41 25.28 -25.24
N PRO A 565 0.69 26.37 -25.98
CA PRO A 565 1.76 27.31 -25.61
C PRO A 565 1.54 27.88 -24.20
N GLN A 566 2.61 28.03 -23.42
CA GLN A 566 2.54 28.50 -22.03
C GLN A 566 1.83 29.87 -21.88
N GLU A 567 2.03 30.76 -22.85
CA GLU A 567 1.38 32.08 -22.92
C GLU A 567 -0.15 32.01 -23.05
N ARG A 568 -0.71 30.90 -23.56
CA ARG A 568 -2.16 30.70 -23.73
C ARG A 568 -2.82 30.07 -22.49
N ILE A 569 -2.04 29.60 -21.51
CA ILE A 569 -2.58 29.02 -20.26
C ILE A 569 -3.48 30.03 -19.53
N GLY A 570 -3.03 31.28 -19.41
CA GLY A 570 -3.80 32.34 -18.74
C GLY A 570 -5.14 32.64 -19.43
N PHE A 571 -5.16 32.55 -20.77
CA PHE A 571 -6.37 32.75 -21.57
C PHE A 571 -7.38 31.60 -21.39
N LEU A 572 -6.89 30.35 -21.40
CA LEU A 572 -7.72 29.18 -21.17
C LEU A 572 -8.32 29.16 -19.76
N ILE A 573 -7.55 29.51 -18.73
CA ILE A 573 -8.03 29.57 -17.34
C ILE A 573 -9.06 30.70 -17.17
N GLY A 574 -8.74 31.88 -17.71
CA GLY A 574 -9.54 33.10 -17.56
C GLY A 574 -9.53 33.68 -16.14
N PRO A 575 -10.09 34.88 -15.91
CA PRO A 575 -10.08 35.55 -14.61
C PRO A 575 -10.77 34.70 -13.53
N GLY A 576 -10.01 34.28 -12.50
CA GLY A 576 -10.52 33.46 -11.40
C GLY A 576 -10.94 32.03 -11.79
N GLY A 577 -10.46 31.51 -12.93
CA GLY A 577 -10.81 30.19 -13.44
C GLY A 577 -12.19 30.12 -14.10
N ARG A 578 -12.77 31.27 -14.50
CA ARG A 578 -14.13 31.34 -15.04
C ARG A 578 -14.29 30.54 -16.34
N ASN A 579 -13.31 30.59 -17.23
CA ASN A 579 -13.40 29.94 -18.54
C ASN A 579 -13.41 28.41 -18.38
N ILE A 580 -12.45 27.87 -17.61
CA ILE A 580 -12.43 26.44 -17.26
C ILE A 580 -13.73 26.00 -16.59
N LYS A 581 -14.21 26.73 -15.56
CA LYS A 581 -15.46 26.39 -14.89
C LYS A 581 -16.67 26.42 -15.82
N GLY A 582 -16.68 27.32 -16.81
CA GLY A 582 -17.69 27.38 -17.87
C GLY A 582 -17.66 26.13 -18.74
N ILE A 583 -16.49 25.76 -19.27
CA ILE A 583 -16.29 24.57 -20.09
C ILE A 583 -16.70 23.30 -19.34
N GLU A 584 -16.28 23.18 -18.07
CA GLU A 584 -16.67 22.06 -17.21
C GLU A 584 -18.19 21.98 -17.01
N ALA A 585 -18.87 23.11 -16.83
CA ALA A 585 -20.31 23.17 -16.65
C ALA A 585 -21.09 22.86 -17.94
N ASP A 586 -20.67 23.43 -19.07
CA ASP A 586 -21.36 23.33 -20.35
C ASP A 586 -21.27 21.91 -20.94
N TYR A 587 -20.08 21.31 -20.86
CA TYR A 587 -19.82 19.98 -21.42
C TYR A 587 -19.88 18.85 -20.39
N GLY A 588 -19.97 19.16 -19.09
CA GLY A 588 -19.97 18.13 -18.03
C GLY A 588 -18.65 17.34 -17.98
N VAL A 589 -17.53 18.02 -18.25
CA VAL A 589 -16.17 17.46 -18.26
C VAL A 589 -15.36 18.06 -17.10
N ARG A 590 -14.17 17.52 -16.87
CA ARG A 590 -13.14 18.11 -16.02
C ARG A 590 -11.96 18.55 -16.86
N VAL A 591 -11.44 19.74 -16.62
CA VAL A 591 -10.30 20.30 -17.34
C VAL A 591 -9.17 20.57 -16.36
N ALA A 592 -8.07 19.83 -16.52
CA ALA A 592 -6.85 20.01 -15.75
C ALA A 592 -5.78 20.63 -16.65
N VAL A 593 -5.14 21.70 -16.19
CA VAL A 593 -4.03 22.36 -16.90
C VAL A 593 -2.77 22.25 -16.04
N THR A 594 -1.65 21.88 -16.67
CA THR A 594 -0.33 21.85 -16.03
C THR A 594 0.46 23.13 -16.35
N GLU A 595 1.46 23.45 -15.54
CA GLU A 595 2.34 24.62 -15.76
C GLU A 595 3.15 24.50 -17.07
N GLU A 596 3.36 23.27 -17.53
CA GLU A 596 4.02 22.94 -18.80
C GLU A 596 3.14 23.17 -20.03
N GLY A 597 1.86 23.52 -19.84
CA GLY A 597 0.91 23.73 -20.94
C GLY A 597 0.21 22.47 -21.43
N ARG A 598 0.36 21.31 -20.76
CA ARG A 598 -0.49 20.14 -21.02
C ARG A 598 -1.89 20.37 -20.44
N VAL A 599 -2.91 20.26 -21.28
CA VAL A 599 -4.32 20.32 -20.94
C VAL A 599 -4.92 18.92 -21.07
N THR A 600 -5.51 18.41 -20.00
CA THR A 600 -6.22 17.12 -19.97
C THR A 600 -7.69 17.36 -19.71
N ILE A 601 -8.54 16.88 -20.61
CA ILE A 601 -9.99 16.96 -20.52
C ILE A 601 -10.51 15.56 -20.24
N ALA A 602 -11.28 15.39 -19.18
CA ALA A 602 -11.81 14.11 -18.74
C ALA A 602 -13.34 14.13 -18.67
N GLY A 603 -14.01 13.11 -19.22
CA GLY A 603 -15.46 13.01 -19.22
C GLY A 603 -15.96 11.60 -19.51
N ILE A 604 -17.18 11.29 -19.09
CA ILE A 604 -17.80 9.97 -19.34
C ILE A 604 -18.44 9.91 -20.73
N ASP A 605 -19.08 11.01 -21.17
CA ASP A 605 -19.74 11.10 -22.48
C ASP A 605 -18.73 11.46 -23.57
N ARG A 606 -18.41 10.50 -24.45
CA ARG A 606 -17.46 10.69 -25.57
C ARG A 606 -17.83 11.86 -26.47
N LYS A 607 -19.12 12.13 -26.71
CA LYS A 607 -19.55 13.23 -27.59
C LYS A 607 -19.26 14.57 -26.95
N LYS A 608 -19.61 14.73 -25.67
CA LYS A 608 -19.32 15.97 -24.93
C LYS A 608 -17.83 16.19 -24.73
N LEU A 609 -17.08 15.11 -24.49
CA LEU A 609 -15.63 15.16 -24.40
C LEU A 609 -15.00 15.68 -25.70
N ALA A 610 -15.41 15.13 -26.85
CA ALA A 610 -14.90 15.57 -28.16
C ALA A 610 -15.27 17.03 -28.46
N MET A 611 -16.48 17.48 -28.07
CA MET A 611 -16.89 18.88 -28.21
C MET A 611 -16.05 19.81 -27.32
N ALA A 612 -15.83 19.43 -26.05
CA ALA A 612 -14.99 20.18 -25.12
C ALA A 612 -13.54 20.25 -25.62
N PHE A 613 -13.01 19.13 -26.14
CA PHE A 613 -11.67 19.09 -26.73
C PHE A 613 -11.52 20.05 -27.90
N ARG A 614 -12.46 20.03 -28.86
CA ARG A 614 -12.45 20.98 -29.99
C ARG A 614 -12.60 22.43 -29.53
N HIS A 615 -13.43 22.67 -28.52
CA HIS A 615 -13.61 24.01 -27.96
C HIS A 615 -12.31 24.53 -27.33
N VAL A 616 -11.64 23.73 -26.50
CA VAL A 616 -10.36 24.07 -25.89
C VAL A 616 -9.26 24.23 -26.94
N GLN A 617 -9.21 23.34 -27.94
CA GLN A 617 -8.27 23.43 -29.04
C GLN A 617 -8.46 24.75 -29.80
N GLY A 618 -9.69 25.10 -30.19
CA GLY A 618 -9.99 26.35 -30.89
C GLY A 618 -9.70 27.61 -30.04
N MET A 619 -9.89 27.55 -28.72
CA MET A 619 -9.50 28.64 -27.82
C MET A 619 -7.97 28.83 -27.73
N CYS A 620 -7.20 27.76 -27.91
CA CYS A 620 -5.75 27.77 -27.72
C CYS A 620 -4.98 27.90 -29.03
N GLU A 621 -5.62 27.61 -30.17
CA GLU A 621 -5.08 27.81 -31.50
C GLU A 621 -4.61 29.26 -31.68
N ALA A 622 -3.38 29.43 -32.14
CA ALA A 622 -2.87 30.74 -32.49
C ALA A 622 -3.25 31.01 -33.96
N PRO A 623 -3.78 32.19 -34.29
CA PRO A 623 -4.05 32.54 -35.67
C PRO A 623 -2.73 32.60 -36.45
N GLU A 624 -2.59 31.74 -37.45
CA GLU A 624 -1.41 31.67 -38.32
C GLU A 624 -1.49 32.71 -39.42
N ILE A 625 -0.38 33.40 -39.70
CA ILE A 625 -0.30 34.34 -40.84
C ILE A 625 -0.47 33.54 -42.13
N GLY A 626 -1.48 33.90 -42.92
CA GLY A 626 -1.92 33.19 -44.12
C GLY A 626 -3.07 32.20 -43.90
N GLY A 627 -3.43 31.91 -42.64
CA GLY A 627 -4.54 31.02 -42.31
C GLY A 627 -5.90 31.59 -42.72
N ARG A 628 -6.77 30.74 -43.29
CA ARG A 628 -8.17 31.04 -43.64
C ARG A 628 -9.09 30.64 -42.48
N TYR A 629 -9.94 31.56 -42.03
CA TYR A 629 -10.88 31.34 -40.93
C TYR A 629 -12.26 31.85 -41.32
N THR A 630 -13.32 31.15 -40.89
CA THR A 630 -14.69 31.65 -40.93
C THR A 630 -14.98 32.35 -39.60
N GLY A 631 -15.24 33.65 -39.64
CA GLY A 631 -15.43 34.46 -38.43
C GLY A 631 -16.72 35.26 -38.44
N THR A 632 -17.23 35.58 -37.25
CA THR A 632 -18.46 36.38 -37.08
C THR A 632 -18.10 37.84 -36.79
N VAL A 633 -18.75 38.78 -37.47
CA VAL A 633 -18.56 40.22 -37.25
C VAL A 633 -19.14 40.62 -35.90
N ARG A 634 -18.28 40.98 -34.92
CA ARG A 634 -18.69 41.41 -33.58
C ARG A 634 -18.94 42.91 -33.48
N GLY A 635 -18.28 43.71 -34.32
CA GLY A 635 -18.43 45.16 -34.29
C GLY A 635 -17.92 45.81 -35.57
N VAL A 636 -18.57 46.90 -35.97
CA VAL A 636 -18.21 47.68 -37.16
C VAL A 636 -17.88 49.12 -36.74
N LYS A 637 -16.82 49.68 -37.29
CA LYS A 637 -16.45 51.10 -37.17
C LYS A 637 -16.17 51.68 -38.55
N ASP A 638 -16.08 52.99 -38.65
CA ASP A 638 -15.88 53.71 -39.92
C ASP A 638 -14.61 53.28 -40.68
N PHE A 639 -13.60 52.76 -39.98
CA PHE A 639 -12.31 52.35 -40.56
C PHE A 639 -12.15 50.84 -40.76
N GLY A 640 -13.10 50.01 -40.33
CA GLY A 640 -13.00 48.56 -40.46
C GLY A 640 -14.00 47.76 -39.62
N ALA A 641 -13.98 46.44 -39.80
CA ALA A 641 -14.80 45.48 -39.06
C ALA A 641 -13.94 44.65 -38.11
N PHE A 642 -14.45 44.42 -36.89
CA PHE A 642 -13.89 43.50 -35.91
C PHE A 642 -14.59 42.16 -36.05
N ILE A 643 -13.82 41.15 -36.41
CA ILE A 643 -14.30 39.82 -36.76
C ILE A 643 -13.67 38.85 -35.77
N GLU A 644 -14.50 38.09 -35.07
CA GLU A 644 -14.05 37.03 -34.18
C GLU A 644 -13.78 35.78 -35.03
N ILE A 645 -12.51 35.39 -35.12
CA ILE A 645 -12.04 34.26 -35.94
C ILE A 645 -11.85 32.97 -35.13
N LEU A 646 -11.59 33.12 -33.83
CA LEU A 646 -11.49 32.04 -32.86
C LEU A 646 -12.16 32.53 -31.57
N PRO A 647 -12.69 31.64 -30.70
CA PRO A 647 -13.37 32.06 -29.47
C PRO A 647 -12.50 32.99 -28.62
N GLY A 648 -12.96 34.24 -28.43
CA GLY A 648 -12.26 35.30 -27.69
C GLY A 648 -11.05 35.93 -28.40
N THR A 649 -10.85 35.65 -29.70
CA THR A 649 -9.79 36.22 -30.54
C THR A 649 -10.40 37.04 -31.67
N GLU A 650 -10.32 38.36 -31.56
CA GLU A 650 -10.81 39.31 -32.57
C GLU A 650 -9.67 39.83 -33.44
N GLY A 651 -9.85 39.78 -34.75
CA GLY A 651 -9.02 40.47 -35.71
C GLY A 651 -9.74 41.67 -36.32
N MET A 652 -8.98 42.66 -36.76
CA MET A 652 -9.51 43.85 -37.42
C MET A 652 -9.27 43.76 -38.92
N CYS A 653 -10.36 43.72 -39.69
CA CYS A 653 -10.34 43.86 -41.14
C CYS A 653 -10.48 45.34 -41.49
N HIS A 654 -9.43 45.93 -42.06
CA HIS A 654 -9.45 47.33 -42.47
C HIS A 654 -10.39 47.53 -43.67
N ILE A 655 -10.98 48.73 -43.81
CA ILE A 655 -11.93 49.02 -44.90
C ILE A 655 -11.39 48.72 -46.31
N SER A 656 -10.08 48.86 -46.50
CA SER A 656 -9.40 48.56 -47.78
C SER A 656 -9.25 47.07 -48.09
N GLU A 657 -9.47 46.19 -47.11
CA GLU A 657 -9.31 44.74 -47.20
C GLU A 657 -10.65 43.99 -47.18
N LEU A 658 -11.78 44.71 -47.21
CA LEU A 658 -13.12 44.13 -47.16
C LEU A 658 -13.61 43.60 -48.52
N ALA A 659 -13.22 44.22 -49.65
CA ALA A 659 -13.69 43.83 -50.98
C ALA A 659 -12.73 44.28 -52.09
N ASP A 660 -12.83 43.66 -53.27
CA ASP A 660 -12.18 44.10 -54.52
C ASP A 660 -12.92 45.32 -55.11
N GLY A 661 -12.72 46.50 -54.50
CA GLY A 661 -13.34 47.76 -54.95
C GLY A 661 -13.19 48.90 -53.94
N TYR A 662 -13.61 50.12 -54.31
CA TYR A 662 -13.68 51.24 -53.36
C TYR A 662 -14.93 51.07 -52.48
N VAL A 663 -14.73 50.91 -51.18
CA VAL A 663 -15.78 50.78 -50.18
C VAL A 663 -15.96 52.12 -49.47
N ASP A 664 -17.12 52.76 -49.62
CA ASP A 664 -17.41 54.07 -49.02
C ASP A 664 -17.83 53.94 -47.54
N LYS A 665 -18.55 52.87 -47.18
CA LYS A 665 -18.86 52.51 -45.78
C LYS A 665 -18.69 51.02 -45.52
N VAL A 666 -18.15 50.67 -44.36
CA VAL A 666 -17.96 49.28 -43.94
C VAL A 666 -19.29 48.49 -43.89
N THR A 667 -20.37 49.16 -43.49
CA THR A 667 -21.74 48.58 -43.44
C THR A 667 -22.28 48.17 -44.80
N ASP A 668 -21.69 48.66 -45.89
CA ASP A 668 -22.12 48.30 -47.24
C ASP A 668 -21.65 46.89 -47.63
N VAL A 669 -20.66 46.36 -46.91
CA VAL A 669 -20.05 45.04 -47.18
C VAL A 669 -20.31 44.03 -46.06
N VAL A 670 -20.26 44.46 -44.81
CA VAL A 670 -20.45 43.57 -43.64
C VAL A 670 -21.26 44.25 -42.53
N ASN A 671 -22.20 43.51 -41.94
CA ASN A 671 -23.00 43.92 -40.80
C ASN A 671 -22.62 43.14 -39.54
N VAL A 672 -22.94 43.71 -38.38
CA VAL A 672 -22.74 43.01 -37.09
C VAL A 672 -23.61 41.76 -37.07
N GLY A 673 -22.97 40.61 -36.85
CA GLY A 673 -23.60 39.29 -36.87
C GLY A 673 -23.37 38.48 -38.15
N ASP A 674 -22.80 39.07 -39.21
CA ASP A 674 -22.51 38.34 -40.45
C ASP A 674 -21.35 37.35 -40.26
N GLU A 675 -21.47 36.15 -40.85
CA GLU A 675 -20.36 35.18 -40.96
C GLU A 675 -19.62 35.41 -42.29
N VAL A 676 -18.31 35.62 -42.20
CA VAL A 676 -17.45 35.91 -43.36
C VAL A 676 -16.14 35.13 -43.31
N GLU A 677 -15.65 34.70 -44.47
CA GLU A 677 -14.32 34.11 -44.59
C GLU A 677 -13.23 35.18 -44.66
N VAL A 678 -12.17 34.99 -43.88
CA VAL A 678 -11.07 35.95 -43.74
C VAL A 678 -9.72 35.23 -43.74
N VAL A 679 -8.70 35.89 -44.28
CA VAL A 679 -7.29 35.48 -44.17
C VAL A 679 -6.57 36.38 -43.17
N VAL A 680 -5.75 35.79 -42.31
CA VAL A 680 -4.85 36.54 -41.42
C VAL A 680 -3.66 37.07 -42.22
N ILE A 681 -3.58 38.39 -42.42
CA ILE A 681 -2.51 39.00 -43.21
C ILE A 681 -1.25 39.23 -42.37
N ASN A 682 -1.44 39.58 -41.10
CA ASN A 682 -0.36 39.99 -40.22
C ASN A 682 -0.81 39.93 -38.76
N VAL A 683 0.12 39.60 -37.86
CA VAL A 683 -0.04 39.70 -36.40
C VAL A 683 1.05 40.65 -35.91
N ASP A 684 0.65 41.80 -35.36
CA ASP A 684 1.63 42.80 -34.90
C ASP A 684 2.33 42.40 -33.59
N ASP A 685 3.44 43.06 -33.27
CA ASP A 685 4.24 42.82 -32.04
C ASP A 685 3.45 43.07 -30.73
N ARG A 686 2.23 43.63 -30.81
CA ARG A 686 1.32 43.88 -29.69
C ARG A 686 0.13 42.90 -29.68
N GLY A 687 0.14 41.87 -30.53
CA GLY A 687 -0.87 40.83 -30.62
C GLY A 687 -2.15 41.22 -31.38
N LYS A 688 -2.17 42.32 -32.13
CA LYS A 688 -3.32 42.70 -32.97
C LYS A 688 -3.26 41.99 -34.31
N ILE A 689 -4.34 41.28 -34.62
CA ILE A 689 -4.49 40.48 -35.83
C ILE A 689 -5.14 41.33 -36.92
N LYS A 690 -4.51 41.41 -38.10
CA LYS A 690 -5.06 42.06 -39.29
C LYS A 690 -5.65 41.01 -40.21
N LEU A 691 -6.89 41.23 -40.65
CA LEU A 691 -7.66 40.32 -41.48
C LEU A 691 -7.94 40.90 -42.87
N SER A 692 -8.10 40.04 -43.88
CA SER A 692 -8.57 40.40 -45.22
C SER A 692 -9.66 39.45 -45.70
N ILE A 693 -10.82 40.01 -46.07
CA ILE A 693 -11.87 39.29 -46.81
C ILE A 693 -11.49 39.22 -48.29
N LYS A 694 -10.85 40.28 -48.80
CA LYS A 694 -10.39 40.38 -50.19
C LYS A 694 -9.41 39.25 -50.56
N GLN A 695 -8.43 38.96 -49.71
CA GLN A 695 -7.47 37.87 -49.96
C GLN A 695 -8.10 36.48 -49.77
N ALA A 696 -9.16 36.36 -48.96
CA ALA A 696 -9.92 35.12 -48.87
C ALA A 696 -10.66 34.83 -50.19
N ALA A 697 -11.29 35.84 -50.79
CA ALA A 697 -12.01 35.74 -52.06
C ALA A 697 -11.12 35.55 -53.31
N GLY A 698 -9.80 35.77 -53.20
CA GLY A 698 -8.89 35.88 -54.34
C GLY A 698 -7.99 34.69 -54.68
N ALA A 699 -8.04 33.56 -53.97
CA ALA A 699 -7.19 32.38 -54.28
C ALA A 699 -8.04 31.17 -54.71
N PRO A 700 -7.82 30.59 -55.92
CA PRO A 700 -8.49 29.37 -56.38
C PRO A 700 -8.09 28.15 -55.53
N GLU A 701 -8.98 27.16 -55.45
CA GLU A 701 -8.73 25.84 -54.86
C GLU A 701 -7.53 25.18 -55.57
N GLU A 702 -6.44 24.92 -54.86
CA GLU A 702 -5.47 23.90 -55.29
C GLU A 702 -6.04 22.53 -54.88
N GLU A 703 -6.45 21.75 -55.88
CA GLU A 703 -6.70 20.32 -55.76
C GLU A 703 -5.44 19.64 -55.19
N THR A 704 -5.55 19.10 -53.97
CA THR A 704 -4.59 18.14 -53.46
C THR A 704 -4.80 16.81 -54.18
N GLU A 705 -3.99 16.54 -55.21
CA GLU A 705 -3.87 15.21 -55.79
C GLU A 705 -3.42 14.21 -54.71
N GLU A 706 -4.20 13.14 -54.58
CA GLU A 706 -3.85 11.92 -53.86
C GLU A 706 -2.55 11.32 -54.40
N ALA A 707 -1.48 11.33 -53.59
CA ALA A 707 -0.36 10.43 -53.80
C ALA A 707 -0.69 9.06 -53.21
N VAL A 708 -1.22 8.17 -54.06
CA VAL A 708 -1.20 6.73 -53.85
C VAL A 708 0.25 6.24 -54.04
N ASN A 709 0.91 5.90 -52.93
CA ASN A 709 1.69 4.67 -52.74
C ASN A 709 2.12 4.51 -51.28
#